data_AF-A0A7W1QHJ8-F1
#
_entry.id   AF-A0A7W1QHJ8-F1
#
_cell.length_a   1.000
_cell.length_b   1.000
_cell.length_c   1.000
_cell.angle_alpha   90.00
_cell.angle_beta   90.00
_cell.angle_gamma   90.00
#
_symmetry.space_group_name_H-M   'P 1'
#
loop_
_entity.id
_entity.type
_entity.pdbx_description
1 polymer ?
#
loop_
_entity_poly.entity_id
_entity_poly.type
_entity_poly.pdbx_seq_one_letter_code
_entity_poly.pdbx_strand_id
1 'polypeptide(L)'
;MIHYLFLVLFFVWCPLEGFSNLQQAVRYAQEMREFPESDTADLQHPDFSTYYAQLKPTWWQSILRTVGIRTGPLWQPDQLEKELRALTAQSRPNLARGDVERICAPGDSIYVIGDIYGNFHSLVRTLEFWHKSGIIDDSFRIKDSRTSIICMGNSVGYSAYSLETLSLLLKLIAANNDRFFYLKGFHEDKRTWQDFSLHKELGKRLPFADLKRNVALIDAFFAALPSTLICTLSTTKERLAFTGTVDQVQGAQVVVKGNKGLAESNRELGLYRTDNKQEKEVFWSVTSAPIKLYRMRNDFFYDSYVQIALKDSLSLSSISLSYNQGQGIYKKGPTYNLVNGVLLERGAAAPQIRSPESHNLDSTALENHVSFLKKEVDALAQLVGLIEQQLPSTVVASMNKTMNITGVKRPSDSLNTNLQTGAQHTGLTQEAVRLERSYNRLVLDVADLQRIAAQKGLRTEIPLGKTQEEEEAGTIIIGSTLDLSKSVKGLGIPFRGGISLKVNQQNQAGGINGKRVQVIFLDDGYIPAISRRNIEKILNEYHTPFILAPIGTPTLLASLELIKQKKVLVLFPQSGSLIFRKPDLTNIVNYRASFDDEGRLLTDFVLKKYLPKNFVFFYQDDAFGISILNGAKDTLKREGVLPGVEVSYLANTTLFHEAAQKIKNANPDAIGFFATGPATLQLIRDLGVEFLANKTLYSVSSVGDEATLKVLKERGLTMIMGQVVPNPLSSDLEIVKEYRHEIRTHGQKENVFSLEAYIVTSLTFELMSTIQGPITVGKLLEKVESLKKYNFKGLTLNFNPKNRSLAHDLWIDTGEGDWAKKRIDKG
;
A
#
# COMPACT_ATOMS: atom_id res chain seq x y z
N MET A 1 45.10 13.68 -51.22
CA MET A 1 44.72 12.91 -50.00
C MET A 1 44.81 13.82 -48.75
N ILE A 2 44.32 15.06 -48.82
CA ILE A 2 44.37 16.07 -47.72
C ILE A 2 42.99 16.76 -47.56
N HIS A 3 41.91 16.17 -48.08
CA HIS A 3 40.55 16.75 -48.00
C HIS A 3 39.55 15.90 -47.20
N TYR A 4 40.01 14.80 -46.58
CA TYR A 4 39.18 13.96 -45.69
C TYR A 4 39.52 14.09 -44.20
N LEU A 5 40.48 14.95 -43.82
CA LEU A 5 40.86 15.14 -42.42
C LEU A 5 40.15 16.31 -41.72
N PHE A 6 39.35 17.11 -42.44
CA PHE A 6 38.67 18.29 -41.90
C PHE A 6 37.18 18.10 -41.58
N LEU A 7 36.61 16.92 -41.85
CA LEU A 7 35.17 16.63 -41.67
C LEU A 7 34.82 15.91 -40.35
N VAL A 8 35.76 15.72 -39.43
CA VAL A 8 35.51 15.11 -38.10
C VAL A 8 35.67 16.10 -36.94
N LEU A 9 36.10 17.34 -37.20
CA LEU A 9 36.32 18.37 -36.18
C LEU A 9 35.13 19.32 -35.96
N PHE A 10 33.90 18.84 -36.14
CA PHE A 10 32.67 19.54 -35.76
C PHE A 10 31.94 18.86 -34.58
N PHE A 11 32.67 18.10 -33.75
CA PHE A 11 32.17 17.73 -32.43
C PHE A 11 32.33 18.93 -31.48
N VAL A 12 31.29 19.76 -31.52
CA VAL A 12 30.92 20.82 -30.59
C VAL A 12 31.76 20.83 -29.31
N TRP A 13 32.64 21.83 -29.23
CA TRP A 13 33.29 22.32 -28.02
C TRP A 13 32.20 22.87 -27.08
N CYS A 14 31.50 21.97 -26.39
CA CYS A 14 30.50 22.33 -25.39
C CYS A 14 31.19 22.23 -24.02
N PRO A 15 31.27 23.32 -23.23
CA PRO A 15 31.96 23.28 -21.96
C PRO A 15 31.32 22.25 -21.01
N LEU A 16 32.16 21.56 -20.24
CA LEU A 16 31.79 20.59 -19.20
C LEU A 16 31.12 21.31 -18.02
N GLU A 17 29.89 21.77 -18.17
CA GLU A 17 29.15 22.50 -17.12
C GLU A 17 27.94 21.71 -16.62
N GLY A 18 28.16 20.74 -15.73
CA GLY A 18 27.12 20.07 -14.90
C GLY A 18 25.71 19.98 -15.50
N PHE A 19 24.69 20.32 -14.71
CA PHE A 19 23.32 20.56 -15.20
C PHE A 19 23.13 22.05 -15.48
N SER A 20 23.61 22.54 -16.62
CA SER A 20 23.47 23.97 -16.98
C SER A 20 22.02 24.38 -17.24
N ASN A 21 21.16 23.44 -17.65
CA ASN A 21 19.72 23.63 -17.84
C ASN A 21 18.94 22.35 -17.50
N LEU A 22 17.61 22.46 -17.47
CA LEU A 22 16.71 21.36 -17.12
C LEU A 22 16.78 20.22 -18.14
N GLN A 23 16.87 20.51 -19.44
CA GLN A 23 16.98 19.46 -20.46
C GLN A 23 18.21 18.55 -20.27
N GLN A 24 19.33 19.09 -19.80
CA GLN A 24 20.51 18.27 -19.46
C GLN A 24 20.25 17.35 -18.27
N ALA A 25 19.53 17.82 -17.25
CA ALA A 25 19.14 16.99 -16.11
C ALA A 25 18.16 15.89 -16.53
N VAL A 26 17.16 16.20 -17.38
CA VAL A 26 16.22 15.24 -17.96
C VAL A 26 16.94 14.18 -18.78
N ARG A 27 17.86 14.60 -19.67
CA ARG A 27 18.64 13.67 -20.48
C ARG A 27 19.53 12.77 -19.64
N TYR A 28 20.20 13.31 -18.63
CA TYR A 28 21.00 12.51 -17.70
C TYR A 28 20.13 11.50 -16.95
N ALA A 29 18.95 11.90 -16.47
CA ALA A 29 18.01 10.98 -15.82
C ALA A 29 17.56 9.83 -16.74
N GLN A 30 17.38 10.09 -18.04
CA GLN A 30 17.02 9.08 -19.04
C GLN A 30 18.17 8.11 -19.35
N GLU A 31 19.42 8.59 -19.33
CA GLU A 31 20.61 7.77 -19.59
C GLU A 31 20.98 6.89 -18.39
N MET A 32 20.60 7.28 -17.17
CA MET A 32 21.01 6.63 -15.92
C MET A 32 19.91 5.71 -15.36
N ARG A 33 20.31 4.55 -14.81
CA ARG A 33 19.38 3.56 -14.23
C ARG A 33 18.62 4.14 -13.02
N GLU A 34 17.31 4.34 -13.11
CA GLU A 34 16.53 4.97 -12.03
C GLU A 34 16.61 4.24 -10.66
N PHE A 35 16.65 2.91 -10.66
CA PHE A 35 16.74 2.10 -9.44
C PHE A 35 17.92 1.12 -9.53
N PRO A 36 19.15 1.57 -9.27
CA PRO A 36 20.29 0.67 -9.13
C PRO A 36 20.08 -0.20 -7.88
N GLU A 37 20.51 -1.45 -7.96
CA GLU A 37 20.47 -2.37 -6.81
C GLU A 37 21.57 -2.01 -5.82
N SER A 38 21.23 -2.05 -4.53
CA SER A 38 22.19 -1.89 -3.44
C SER A 38 22.98 -3.19 -3.27
N ASP A 39 24.29 -3.07 -3.05
CA ASP A 39 25.19 -4.16 -2.68
C ASP A 39 24.83 -4.76 -1.31
N THR A 40 24.22 -3.95 -0.44
CA THR A 40 23.77 -4.35 0.89
C THR A 40 22.26 -4.45 0.96
N ALA A 41 21.77 -5.42 1.75
CA ALA A 41 20.36 -5.50 2.15
C ALA A 41 19.99 -4.54 3.29
N ASP A 42 20.96 -3.77 3.82
CA ASP A 42 20.71 -2.75 4.83
C ASP A 42 20.01 -1.55 4.18
N LEU A 43 18.73 -1.40 4.49
CA LEU A 43 17.89 -0.34 3.96
C LEU A 43 18.24 1.02 4.55
N GLN A 44 18.77 1.05 5.78
CA GLN A 44 19.17 2.28 6.45
C GLN A 44 20.53 2.75 5.93
N HIS A 45 21.44 1.84 5.59
CA HIS A 45 22.76 2.20 5.04
C HIS A 45 23.04 1.47 3.71
N PRO A 46 22.28 1.78 2.65
CA PRO A 46 22.48 1.13 1.36
C PRO A 46 23.86 1.47 0.80
N ASP A 47 24.52 0.47 0.22
CA ASP A 47 25.81 0.60 -0.44
C ASP A 47 25.62 0.40 -1.94
N PHE A 48 26.20 1.27 -2.75
CA PHE A 48 26.11 1.22 -4.21
C PHE A 48 27.51 1.19 -4.84
N SER A 49 28.51 0.72 -4.09
CA SER A 49 29.90 0.61 -4.50
C SER A 49 30.10 -0.09 -5.85
N THR A 50 29.42 -1.21 -6.10
CA THR A 50 29.50 -1.92 -7.39
C THR A 50 28.92 -1.07 -8.51
N TYR A 51 27.79 -0.41 -8.26
CA TYR A 51 27.19 0.49 -9.23
C TYR A 51 28.12 1.67 -9.57
N TYR A 52 28.72 2.30 -8.55
CA TYR A 52 29.69 3.38 -8.76
C TYR A 52 30.93 2.94 -9.54
N ALA A 53 31.39 1.70 -9.35
CA ALA A 53 32.51 1.15 -10.11
C ALA A 53 32.21 1.06 -11.61
N GLN A 54 30.96 0.78 -11.99
CA GLN A 54 30.52 0.74 -13.39
C GLN A 54 30.50 2.12 -14.06
N LEU A 55 30.40 3.20 -13.26
CA LEU A 55 30.38 4.58 -13.77
C LEU A 55 31.77 5.16 -14.00
N LYS A 56 32.84 4.47 -13.59
CA LYS A 56 34.22 4.96 -13.76
C LYS A 56 34.62 4.91 -15.23
N PRO A 57 35.28 5.97 -15.74
CA PRO A 57 35.77 5.96 -17.11
C PRO A 57 36.83 4.87 -17.30
N THR A 58 36.83 4.22 -18.46
CA THR A 58 37.94 3.34 -18.86
C THR A 58 39.21 4.14 -19.13
N TRP A 59 40.37 3.49 -19.16
CA TRP A 59 41.64 4.17 -19.41
C TRP A 59 41.65 4.98 -20.72
N TRP A 60 41.05 4.44 -21.79
CA TRP A 60 40.87 5.15 -23.06
C TRP A 60 39.94 6.36 -22.93
N GLN A 61 38.85 6.25 -22.17
CA GLN A 61 37.95 7.36 -21.91
C GLN A 61 38.64 8.45 -21.09
N SER A 62 39.48 8.08 -20.12
CA SER A 62 40.31 9.03 -19.37
C SER A 62 41.29 9.79 -20.27
N ILE A 63 41.94 9.12 -21.24
CA ILE A 63 42.82 9.79 -22.21
C ILE A 63 42.03 10.73 -23.14
N LEU A 64 40.91 10.25 -23.68
CA LEU A 64 40.03 11.06 -24.53
C LEU A 64 39.52 12.30 -23.77
N ARG A 65 39.24 12.19 -22.48
CA ARG A 65 38.90 13.32 -21.61
C ARG A 65 40.04 14.32 -21.48
N THR A 66 41.28 13.87 -21.29
CA THR A 66 42.45 14.76 -21.17
C THR A 66 42.66 15.62 -22.42
N VAL A 67 42.29 15.11 -23.60
CA VAL A 67 42.35 15.86 -24.87
C VAL A 67 41.04 16.59 -25.22
N GLY A 68 40.11 16.71 -24.26
CA GLY A 68 38.86 17.46 -24.43
C GLY A 68 37.74 16.72 -25.18
N ILE A 69 37.92 15.43 -25.48
CA ILE A 69 36.92 14.59 -26.14
C ILE A 69 35.99 13.97 -25.10
N ARG A 70 34.69 14.24 -25.24
CA ARG A 70 33.67 13.79 -24.30
C ARG A 70 33.48 12.27 -24.36
N THR A 71 33.78 11.60 -23.26
CA THR A 71 33.52 10.16 -23.09
C THR A 71 32.93 9.88 -21.70
N GLY A 72 31.61 9.74 -21.62
CA GLY A 72 30.89 9.44 -20.37
C GLY A 72 29.66 10.33 -20.11
N PRO A 73 28.98 10.11 -18.96
CA PRO A 73 27.67 10.70 -18.67
C PRO A 73 27.74 12.22 -18.44
N LEU A 74 26.59 12.91 -18.55
CA LEU A 74 26.55 14.38 -18.60
C LEU A 74 27.05 15.13 -17.36
N TRP A 75 26.90 14.55 -16.18
CA TRP A 75 27.30 15.16 -14.90
C TRP A 75 28.56 14.50 -14.34
N GLN A 76 29.41 15.29 -13.67
CA GLN A 76 30.65 14.82 -13.03
C GLN A 76 30.85 15.40 -11.61
N PRO A 77 31.46 14.63 -10.69
CA PRO A 77 31.63 15.04 -9.29
C PRO A 77 32.46 16.31 -9.04
N ASP A 78 33.40 16.66 -9.92
CA ASP A 78 34.22 17.88 -9.85
C ASP A 78 33.38 19.17 -9.98
N GLN A 79 32.24 19.10 -10.64
CA GLN A 79 31.33 20.24 -10.80
C GLN A 79 30.68 20.65 -9.47
N LEU A 80 30.38 19.69 -8.61
CA LEU A 80 29.76 19.93 -7.30
C LEU A 80 30.63 20.87 -6.45
N GLU A 81 31.95 20.69 -6.51
CA GLU A 81 32.88 21.53 -5.75
C GLU A 81 32.82 23.00 -6.20
N LYS A 82 32.79 23.23 -7.51
CA LYS A 82 32.67 24.58 -8.11
C LYS A 82 31.36 25.24 -7.70
N GLU A 83 30.26 24.48 -7.71
CA GLU A 83 28.92 24.95 -7.32
C GLU A 83 28.85 25.32 -5.84
N LEU A 84 29.35 24.46 -4.94
CA LEU A 84 29.40 24.72 -3.50
C LEU A 84 30.22 25.96 -3.17
N ARG A 85 31.41 26.10 -3.77
CA ARG A 85 32.26 27.29 -3.58
C ARG A 85 31.56 28.57 -4.02
N ALA A 86 30.93 28.56 -5.20
CA ALA A 86 30.22 29.72 -5.72
C ALA A 86 29.08 30.16 -4.79
N LEU A 87 28.35 29.22 -4.19
CA LEU A 87 27.24 29.52 -3.28
C LEU A 87 27.70 29.95 -1.88
N THR A 88 28.72 29.29 -1.32
CA THR A 88 29.27 29.62 0.01
C THR A 88 30.06 30.93 0.05
N ALA A 89 30.56 31.41 -1.10
CA ALA A 89 31.34 32.64 -1.18
C ALA A 89 30.51 33.93 -1.12
N GLN A 90 29.18 33.84 -1.29
CA GLN A 90 28.29 35.01 -1.36
C GLN A 90 27.21 34.91 -0.29
N SER A 91 27.00 35.99 0.48
CA SER A 91 25.85 36.08 1.38
C SER A 91 24.56 36.14 0.56
N ARG A 92 23.60 35.26 0.87
CA ARG A 92 22.33 35.15 0.14
C ARG A 92 21.15 35.08 1.11
N PRO A 93 20.04 35.79 0.87
CA PRO A 93 18.87 35.77 1.74
C PRO A 93 18.28 34.37 1.98
N ASN A 94 18.31 33.51 0.95
CA ASN A 94 17.82 32.14 1.02
C ASN A 94 18.80 31.13 1.68
N LEU A 95 20.00 31.57 2.05
CA LEU A 95 21.02 30.79 2.78
C LEU A 95 21.40 31.45 4.11
N ALA A 96 20.44 32.15 4.73
CA ALA A 96 20.64 32.77 6.02
C ALA A 96 20.52 31.74 7.15
N ARG A 97 21.55 31.66 8.00
CA ARG A 97 21.58 30.74 9.14
C ARG A 97 20.56 31.16 10.20
N GLY A 98 19.77 30.21 10.67
CA GLY A 98 18.78 30.41 11.74
C GLY A 98 17.36 30.47 11.20
N ASP A 99 16.50 31.24 11.87
CA ASP A 99 15.13 31.47 11.44
C ASP A 99 15.10 32.63 10.45
N VAL A 100 14.48 32.40 9.28
CA VAL A 100 14.31 33.40 8.24
C VAL A 100 12.85 33.81 8.21
N GLU A 101 12.55 35.09 8.37
CA GLU A 101 11.19 35.62 8.29
C GLU A 101 11.00 36.46 7.02
N ARG A 102 9.86 36.27 6.35
CA ARG A 102 9.49 37.03 5.15
C ARG A 102 8.04 37.48 5.22
N ILE A 103 7.76 38.60 4.56
CA ILE A 103 6.40 39.09 4.36
C ILE A 103 5.81 38.36 3.14
N CYS A 104 4.58 37.87 3.27
CA CYS A 104 3.82 37.23 2.20
C CYS A 104 2.53 37.99 1.93
N ALA A 105 2.05 37.98 0.70
CA ALA A 105 0.83 38.67 0.29
C ALA A 105 -0.28 37.69 -0.11
N PRO A 106 -1.56 38.11 0.02
CA PRO A 106 -2.66 37.37 -0.59
C PRO A 106 -2.43 37.17 -2.10
N GLY A 107 -2.60 35.94 -2.57
CA GLY A 107 -2.30 35.54 -3.95
C GLY A 107 -0.92 34.92 -4.16
N ASP A 108 -0.04 34.92 -3.14
CA ASP A 108 1.22 34.18 -3.20
C ASP A 108 0.98 32.66 -3.21
N SER A 109 1.83 31.93 -3.96
CA SER A 109 1.81 30.48 -4.05
C SER A 109 3.12 29.87 -3.55
N ILE A 110 3.03 28.95 -2.59
CA ILE A 110 4.18 28.29 -1.98
C ILE A 110 4.14 26.81 -2.34
N TYR A 111 5.17 26.32 -3.03
CA TYR A 111 5.36 24.91 -3.34
C TYR A 111 6.32 24.30 -2.33
N VAL A 112 5.95 23.15 -1.76
CA VAL A 112 6.74 22.46 -0.73
C VAL A 112 7.13 21.07 -1.23
N ILE A 113 8.43 20.83 -1.28
CA ILE A 113 9.07 19.53 -1.51
C ILE A 113 9.51 19.00 -0.15
N GLY A 114 9.05 17.82 0.25
CA GLY A 114 9.49 17.18 1.49
C GLY A 114 10.82 16.45 1.32
N ASP A 115 11.02 15.39 2.08
CA ASP A 115 12.30 14.67 2.09
C ASP A 115 12.56 13.95 0.75
N ILE A 116 13.73 14.19 0.13
CA ILE A 116 14.11 13.68 -1.21
C ILE A 116 15.05 12.47 -1.13
N TYR A 117 15.87 12.33 -0.07
CA TYR A 117 16.78 11.20 0.14
C TYR A 117 17.51 10.73 -1.14
N GLY A 118 18.15 11.68 -1.84
CA GLY A 118 18.96 11.43 -3.03
C GLY A 118 18.21 10.86 -4.24
N ASN A 119 16.87 10.96 -4.29
CA ASN A 119 16.07 10.49 -5.43
C ASN A 119 16.07 11.51 -6.59
N PHE A 120 17.19 11.54 -7.31
CA PHE A 120 17.43 12.44 -8.42
C PHE A 120 16.34 12.37 -9.51
N HIS A 121 15.92 11.17 -9.94
CA HIS A 121 14.93 11.00 -11.00
C HIS A 121 13.54 11.57 -10.64
N SER A 122 13.12 11.43 -9.37
CA SER A 122 11.87 12.02 -8.87
C SER A 122 11.91 13.55 -8.91
N LEU A 123 13.03 14.13 -8.46
CA LEU A 123 13.23 15.57 -8.50
C LEU A 123 13.20 16.08 -9.96
N VAL A 124 13.89 15.41 -10.88
CA VAL A 124 13.91 15.77 -12.31
C VAL A 124 12.52 15.74 -12.92
N ARG A 125 11.71 14.70 -12.68
CA ARG A 125 10.32 14.66 -13.18
C ARG A 125 9.44 15.76 -12.60
N THR A 126 9.65 16.11 -11.32
CA THR A 126 8.94 17.24 -10.68
C THR A 126 9.29 18.56 -11.37
N LEU A 127 10.58 18.80 -11.61
CA LEU A 127 11.03 20.00 -12.31
C LEU A 127 10.56 20.03 -13.77
N GLU A 128 10.58 18.89 -14.48
CA GLU A 128 10.08 18.78 -15.84
C GLU A 128 8.59 19.11 -15.91
N PHE A 129 7.80 18.62 -14.96
CA PHE A 129 6.38 18.94 -14.85
C PHE A 129 6.17 20.44 -14.56
N TRP A 130 6.95 21.03 -13.66
CA TRP A 130 6.90 22.46 -13.35
C TRP A 130 7.29 23.33 -14.54
N HIS A 131 8.27 22.91 -15.33
CA HIS A 131 8.63 23.58 -16.57
C HIS A 131 7.49 23.55 -17.59
N LYS A 132 6.92 22.36 -17.83
CA LYS A 132 5.74 22.20 -18.71
C LYS A 132 4.53 23.00 -18.22
N SER A 133 4.39 23.17 -16.91
CA SER A 133 3.31 23.94 -16.27
C SER A 133 3.62 25.45 -16.17
N GLY A 134 4.79 25.90 -16.64
CA GLY A 134 5.17 27.31 -16.62
C GLY A 134 5.55 27.88 -15.26
N ILE A 135 5.80 27.03 -14.25
CA ILE A 135 6.24 27.43 -12.90
C ILE A 135 7.72 27.84 -12.93
N ILE A 136 8.54 27.07 -13.62
CA ILE A 136 9.96 27.35 -13.85
C ILE A 136 10.28 27.44 -15.35
N ASP A 137 11.39 28.07 -15.70
CA ASP A 137 11.98 28.00 -17.04
C ASP A 137 13.08 26.93 -17.13
N ASP A 138 13.62 26.73 -18.34
CA ASP A 138 14.67 25.74 -18.60
C ASP A 138 16.00 26.08 -17.88
N SER A 139 16.19 27.33 -17.44
CA SER A 139 17.32 27.79 -16.62
C SER A 139 17.07 27.68 -15.12
N PHE A 140 16.05 26.89 -14.72
CA PHE A 140 15.62 26.68 -13.33
C PHE A 140 15.04 27.91 -12.63
N ARG A 141 14.78 29.02 -13.33
CA ARG A 141 14.24 30.24 -12.70
C ARG A 141 12.74 30.12 -12.51
N ILE A 142 12.26 30.52 -11.33
CA ILE A 142 10.84 30.64 -11.03
C ILE A 142 10.27 31.83 -11.81
N LYS A 143 9.29 31.57 -12.68
CA LYS A 143 8.77 32.55 -13.63
C LYS A 143 7.86 33.59 -12.97
N ASP A 144 7.02 33.16 -12.04
CA ASP A 144 6.10 34.03 -11.33
C ASP A 144 6.78 34.66 -10.08
N SER A 145 6.67 35.98 -9.96
CA SER A 145 7.22 36.72 -8.82
C SER A 145 6.48 36.43 -7.50
N ARG A 146 5.24 35.94 -7.57
CA ARG A 146 4.42 35.53 -6.41
C ARG A 146 4.59 34.06 -6.02
N THR A 147 5.45 33.33 -6.73
CA THR A 147 5.69 31.91 -6.46
C THR A 147 6.99 31.71 -5.67
N SER A 148 6.97 30.82 -4.68
CA SER A 148 8.16 30.38 -3.94
C SER A 148 8.16 28.87 -3.76
N ILE A 149 9.35 28.28 -3.65
CA ILE A 149 9.57 26.85 -3.52
C ILE A 149 10.40 26.58 -2.26
N ILE A 150 9.97 25.63 -1.44
CA ILE A 150 10.61 25.24 -0.18
C ILE A 150 10.95 23.76 -0.24
N CYS A 151 12.22 23.42 -0.02
CA CYS A 151 12.71 22.08 0.18
C CYS A 151 12.94 21.86 1.68
N MET A 152 12.23 20.91 2.29
CA MET A 152 12.13 20.76 3.75
C MET A 152 13.38 20.16 4.44
N GLY A 153 14.38 19.71 3.69
CA GLY A 153 15.55 19.02 4.24
C GLY A 153 15.67 17.58 3.77
N ASN A 154 16.54 16.81 4.42
CA ASN A 154 16.75 15.39 4.20
C ASN A 154 16.90 15.01 2.73
N SER A 155 17.63 15.85 1.97
CA SER A 155 17.62 15.74 0.50
C SER A 155 18.65 14.76 -0.05
N VAL A 156 19.57 14.30 0.80
CA VAL A 156 20.69 13.41 0.45
C VAL A 156 20.72 12.16 1.31
N GLY A 157 21.36 11.09 0.83
CA GLY A 157 21.45 9.79 1.50
C GLY A 157 20.42 8.77 0.98
N TYR A 158 20.58 7.50 1.36
CA TYR A 158 19.72 6.34 0.99
C TYR A 158 19.57 6.01 -0.51
N SER A 159 20.15 6.80 -1.40
CA SER A 159 20.12 6.60 -2.85
C SER A 159 21.53 6.68 -3.45
N ALA A 160 21.68 6.14 -4.66
CA ALA A 160 22.89 6.15 -5.46
C ALA A 160 23.16 7.49 -6.19
N TYR A 161 22.29 8.47 -6.01
CA TYR A 161 22.33 9.75 -6.73
C TYR A 161 22.34 10.96 -5.80
N SER A 162 22.99 10.83 -4.63
CA SER A 162 22.96 11.89 -3.63
C SER A 162 23.74 13.12 -4.12
N LEU A 163 24.84 12.92 -4.86
CA LEU A 163 25.62 14.02 -5.43
C LEU A 163 24.86 14.74 -6.54
N GLU A 164 24.24 14.01 -7.46
CA GLU A 164 23.44 14.61 -8.53
C GLU A 164 22.24 15.38 -8.00
N THR A 165 21.57 14.83 -6.98
CA THR A 165 20.46 15.50 -6.29
C THR A 165 20.94 16.80 -5.65
N LEU A 166 22.08 16.77 -4.95
CA LEU A 166 22.65 17.98 -4.34
C LEU A 166 23.01 19.02 -5.40
N SER A 167 23.73 18.65 -6.46
CA SER A 167 24.06 19.57 -7.57
C SER A 167 22.82 20.24 -8.16
N LEU A 168 21.74 19.49 -8.39
CA LEU A 168 20.50 20.04 -8.93
C LEU A 168 19.84 21.05 -7.97
N LEU A 169 19.85 20.78 -6.66
CA LEU A 169 19.37 21.73 -5.65
C LEU A 169 20.24 23.00 -5.61
N LEU A 170 21.56 22.87 -5.75
CA LEU A 170 22.46 24.04 -5.84
C LEU A 170 22.14 24.92 -7.07
N LYS A 171 21.78 24.32 -8.22
CA LYS A 171 21.31 25.09 -9.38
C LYS A 171 20.01 25.85 -9.11
N LEU A 172 19.05 25.21 -8.46
CA LEU A 172 17.78 25.84 -8.07
C LEU A 172 17.99 27.02 -7.11
N ILE A 173 18.88 26.86 -6.12
CA ILE A 173 19.28 27.93 -5.19
C ILE A 173 19.96 29.07 -5.96
N ALA A 174 20.91 28.74 -6.84
CA ALA A 174 21.67 29.71 -7.60
C ALA A 174 20.80 30.55 -8.54
N ALA A 175 19.79 29.92 -9.16
CA ALA A 175 18.85 30.56 -10.07
C ALA A 175 17.80 31.45 -9.36
N ASN A 176 17.55 31.21 -8.05
CA ASN A 176 16.42 31.81 -7.31
C ASN A 176 16.81 32.27 -5.89
N ASN A 177 17.55 33.39 -5.80
CA ASN A 177 18.13 33.92 -4.55
C ASN A 177 17.15 34.25 -3.41
N ASP A 178 15.87 34.46 -3.70
CA ASP A 178 14.86 34.92 -2.73
C ASP A 178 13.55 34.11 -2.80
N ARG A 179 13.49 33.12 -3.68
CA ARG A 179 12.27 32.36 -3.99
C ARG A 179 12.43 30.85 -3.89
N PHE A 180 13.65 30.32 -3.86
CA PHE A 180 13.90 28.91 -3.55
C PHE A 180 14.65 28.79 -2.22
N PHE A 181 14.07 28.04 -1.28
CA PHE A 181 14.61 27.85 0.07
C PHE A 181 14.91 26.38 0.30
N TYR A 182 16.12 26.07 0.76
CA TYR A 182 16.49 24.74 1.21
C TYR A 182 16.72 24.79 2.73
N LEU A 183 15.86 24.11 3.50
CA LEU A 183 15.92 24.09 4.95
C LEU A 183 16.82 22.95 5.46
N LYS A 184 17.33 23.09 6.68
CA LYS A 184 17.99 21.99 7.39
C LYS A 184 16.97 20.93 7.80
N GLY A 185 17.09 19.74 7.23
CA GLY A 185 16.44 18.54 7.74
C GLY A 185 17.26 17.87 8.83
N PHE A 186 16.79 16.72 9.31
CA PHE A 186 17.49 15.94 10.32
C PHE A 186 18.89 15.52 9.84
N HIS A 187 19.01 15.14 8.57
CA HIS A 187 20.27 14.70 7.97
C HIS A 187 21.32 15.81 7.93
N GLU A 188 20.92 17.00 7.50
CA GLU A 188 21.79 18.17 7.38
C GLU A 188 22.14 18.74 8.76
N ASP A 189 21.19 18.74 9.71
CA ASP A 189 21.41 19.27 11.07
C ASP A 189 22.27 18.35 11.95
N LYS A 190 21.98 17.03 11.94
CA LYS A 190 22.69 16.04 12.77
C LYS A 190 23.95 15.49 12.11
N ARG A 191 24.28 15.93 10.90
CA ARG A 191 25.39 15.43 10.08
C ARG A 191 25.34 13.94 9.80
N THR A 192 24.18 13.31 9.93
CA THR A 192 24.05 11.86 9.71
C THR A 192 24.27 11.49 8.23
N TRP A 193 24.17 12.45 7.31
CA TRP A 193 24.57 12.26 5.90
C TRP A 193 26.00 11.73 5.74
N GLN A 194 26.90 11.97 6.71
CA GLN A 194 28.27 11.46 6.73
C GLN A 194 28.34 9.95 7.02
N ASP A 195 27.39 9.44 7.80
CA ASP A 195 27.30 8.02 8.17
C ASP A 195 26.58 7.19 7.08
N PHE A 196 25.81 7.86 6.21
CA PHE A 196 25.00 7.27 5.14
C PHE A 196 25.71 7.28 3.77
N SER A 197 24.94 7.04 2.69
CA SER A 197 25.47 6.77 1.35
C SER A 197 26.26 7.93 0.72
N LEU A 198 26.03 9.19 1.10
CA LEU A 198 26.68 10.35 0.47
C LEU A 198 28.20 10.40 0.71
N HIS A 199 28.67 10.21 1.95
CA HIS A 199 30.11 10.18 2.22
C HIS A 199 30.81 9.00 1.55
N LYS A 200 30.16 7.82 1.54
CA LYS A 200 30.63 6.64 0.80
C LYS A 200 30.69 6.91 -0.70
N GLU A 201 29.66 7.55 -1.26
CA GLU A 201 29.59 7.93 -2.67
C GLU A 201 30.74 8.89 -3.04
N LEU A 202 30.98 9.93 -2.23
CA LEU A 202 32.12 10.83 -2.41
C LEU A 202 33.43 10.03 -2.42
N GLY A 203 33.65 9.13 -1.46
CA GLY A 203 34.88 8.33 -1.39
C GLY A 203 35.07 7.34 -2.54
N LYS A 204 33.99 6.95 -3.23
CA LYS A 204 34.03 6.03 -4.38
C LYS A 204 34.13 6.75 -5.72
N ARG A 205 33.57 7.95 -5.82
CA ARG A 205 33.45 8.75 -7.05
C ARG A 205 34.48 9.88 -7.15
N LEU A 206 35.11 10.30 -6.05
CA LEU A 206 36.17 11.32 -6.01
C LEU A 206 37.54 10.77 -5.56
N PRO A 207 38.65 11.41 -5.96
CA PRO A 207 39.97 11.18 -5.38
C PRO A 207 40.03 11.53 -3.88
N PHE A 208 40.94 10.88 -3.13
CA PHE A 208 41.05 11.04 -1.67
C PHE A 208 41.36 12.47 -1.20
N ALA A 209 42.20 13.21 -1.94
CA ALA A 209 42.51 14.61 -1.64
C ALA A 209 41.29 15.53 -1.81
N ASP A 210 40.41 15.20 -2.75
CA ASP A 210 39.19 15.95 -3.04
C ASP A 210 38.07 15.58 -2.05
N LEU A 211 38.05 14.35 -1.53
CA LEU A 211 37.07 13.89 -0.55
C LEU A 211 37.01 14.79 0.69
N LYS A 212 38.14 14.98 1.39
CA LYS A 212 38.19 15.79 2.61
C LYS A 212 37.73 17.23 2.38
N ARG A 213 38.14 17.80 1.24
CA ARG A 213 37.78 19.15 0.81
C ARG A 213 36.29 19.28 0.49
N ASN A 214 35.72 18.32 -0.23
CA ASN A 214 34.30 18.31 -0.58
C ASN A 214 33.41 18.08 0.64
N VAL A 215 33.81 17.20 1.58
CA VAL A 215 33.09 17.01 2.85
C VAL A 215 33.03 18.33 3.63
N ALA A 216 34.15 19.05 3.75
CA ALA A 216 34.19 20.34 4.43
C ALA A 216 33.31 21.41 3.75
N LEU A 217 33.26 21.42 2.41
CA LEU A 217 32.40 22.33 1.65
C LEU A 217 30.92 22.01 1.82
N ILE A 218 30.53 20.74 1.84
CA ILE A 218 29.16 20.30 2.08
C ILE A 218 28.74 20.64 3.51
N ASP A 219 29.61 20.40 4.51
CA ASP A 219 29.37 20.79 5.90
C ASP A 219 29.16 22.30 6.03
N ALA A 220 30.01 23.10 5.38
CA ALA A 220 29.89 24.56 5.39
C ALA A 220 28.57 25.02 4.74
N PHE A 221 28.19 24.41 3.61
CA PHE A 221 26.94 24.68 2.92
C PHE A 221 25.73 24.31 3.79
N PHE A 222 25.67 23.10 4.33
CA PHE A 222 24.58 22.68 5.21
C PHE A 222 24.51 23.52 6.47
N ALA A 223 25.65 23.95 7.04
CA ALA A 223 25.66 24.86 8.19
C ALA A 223 25.05 26.24 7.87
N ALA A 224 25.17 26.70 6.62
CA ALA A 224 24.59 27.96 6.15
C ALA A 224 23.06 27.89 5.94
N LEU A 225 22.49 26.69 5.75
CA LEU A 225 21.05 26.56 5.50
C LEU A 225 20.20 27.11 6.68
N PRO A 226 19.04 27.72 6.38
CA PRO A 226 18.06 28.10 7.39
C PRO A 226 17.49 26.89 8.14
N SER A 227 17.18 27.06 9.42
CA SER A 227 16.54 26.03 10.24
C SER A 227 15.01 26.10 10.14
N THR A 228 14.48 27.32 10.03
CA THR A 228 13.04 27.60 9.91
C THR A 228 12.83 28.73 8.91
N LEU A 229 11.78 28.63 8.10
CA LEU A 229 11.28 29.73 7.29
C LEU A 229 9.90 30.14 7.80
N ILE A 230 9.69 31.42 8.09
CA ILE A 230 8.45 31.99 8.59
C ILE A 230 7.89 32.94 7.54
N CYS A 231 6.66 32.69 7.12
CA CYS A 231 5.89 33.50 6.20
C CYS A 231 4.81 34.25 6.98
N THR A 232 4.97 35.56 7.07
CA THR A 232 4.07 36.46 7.82
C THR A 232 3.15 37.18 6.83
N LEU A 233 1.84 36.95 6.93
CA LEU A 233 0.86 37.59 6.05
C LEU A 233 0.86 39.10 6.26
N SER A 234 1.00 39.84 5.16
CA SER A 234 1.01 41.30 5.15
C SER A 234 -0.27 41.92 5.71
N THR A 235 -1.42 41.24 5.52
CA THR A 235 -2.77 41.64 5.92
C THR A 235 -3.03 41.42 7.41
N THR A 236 -3.02 40.17 7.87
CA THR A 236 -3.43 39.77 9.23
C THR A 236 -2.27 39.67 10.22
N LYS A 237 -1.03 39.68 9.72
CA LYS A 237 0.20 39.34 10.48
C LYS A 237 0.22 37.92 11.03
N GLU A 238 -0.67 37.04 10.56
CA GLU A 238 -0.61 35.61 10.84
C GLU A 238 0.66 34.99 10.24
N ARG A 239 1.25 34.02 10.94
CA ARG A 239 2.56 33.45 10.68
C ARG A 239 2.43 31.96 10.37
N LEU A 240 2.87 31.57 9.17
CA LEU A 240 3.00 30.19 8.70
C LEU A 240 4.48 29.81 8.70
N ALA A 241 4.86 28.80 9.47
CA ALA A 241 6.26 28.37 9.59
C ALA A 241 6.52 27.03 8.89
N PHE A 242 7.73 26.87 8.36
CA PHE A 242 8.25 25.64 7.76
C PHE A 242 9.54 25.26 8.47
N THR A 243 9.64 24.04 8.98
CA THR A 243 10.85 23.56 9.68
C THR A 243 11.13 22.09 9.42
N GLY A 244 12.40 21.73 9.23
CA GLY A 244 12.83 20.34 9.03
C GLY A 244 13.09 19.57 10.32
N THR A 245 13.39 20.25 11.44
CA THR A 245 13.89 19.61 12.68
C THR A 245 13.22 20.06 13.97
N VAL A 246 12.57 21.23 13.97
CA VAL A 246 12.01 21.83 15.20
C VAL A 246 10.58 21.35 15.43
N ASP A 247 10.23 21.07 16.69
CA ASP A 247 8.90 20.55 17.04
C ASP A 247 7.82 21.64 17.11
N GLN A 248 8.18 22.89 17.47
CA GLN A 248 7.28 24.03 17.55
C GLN A 248 8.01 25.34 17.21
N VAL A 249 7.32 26.26 16.53
CA VAL A 249 7.84 27.60 16.18
C VAL A 249 7.03 28.65 16.93
N GLN A 250 7.71 29.45 17.75
CA GLN A 250 7.04 30.42 18.63
C GLN A 250 6.29 31.48 17.83
N GLY A 251 5.00 31.63 18.14
CA GLY A 251 4.13 32.64 17.53
C GLY A 251 3.72 32.35 16.08
N ALA A 252 3.98 31.17 15.54
CA ALA A 252 3.44 30.72 14.26
C ALA A 252 2.10 30.03 14.47
N GLN A 253 1.03 30.45 13.79
CA GLN A 253 -0.30 29.85 13.91
C GLN A 253 -0.36 28.47 13.25
N VAL A 254 0.38 28.29 12.15
CA VAL A 254 0.47 27.03 11.41
C VAL A 254 1.93 26.67 11.20
N VAL A 255 2.28 25.41 11.45
CA VAL A 255 3.64 24.87 11.25
C VAL A 255 3.58 23.66 10.31
N VAL A 256 4.38 23.70 9.25
CA VAL A 256 4.64 22.57 8.34
C VAL A 256 5.99 21.97 8.72
N LYS A 257 6.01 20.66 9.00
CA LYS A 257 7.17 20.00 9.60
C LYS A 257 7.69 18.81 8.80
N GLY A 258 9.00 18.76 8.56
CA GLY A 258 9.71 17.62 7.95
C GLY A 258 9.93 16.42 8.89
N ASN A 259 10.41 15.29 8.36
CA ASN A 259 10.63 14.07 9.18
C ASN A 259 11.96 14.09 9.93
N LYS A 260 11.99 13.38 11.07
CA LYS A 260 13.18 13.12 11.88
C LYS A 260 14.00 11.90 11.43
N GLY A 261 13.54 11.13 10.43
CA GLY A 261 14.25 9.99 9.85
C GLY A 261 13.32 8.93 9.25
N LEU A 262 13.86 7.99 8.46
CA LEU A 262 13.06 6.94 7.79
C LEU A 262 12.49 5.89 8.77
N ALA A 263 13.17 5.59 9.87
CA ALA A 263 12.72 4.59 10.86
C ALA A 263 11.65 5.13 11.82
N GLU A 264 11.66 6.44 12.10
CA GLU A 264 10.63 7.11 12.91
C GLU A 264 9.42 7.56 12.06
N SER A 265 9.47 7.36 10.74
CA SER A 265 8.42 7.77 9.81
C SER A 265 7.19 6.84 9.88
N ASN A 266 6.40 6.97 10.94
CA ASN A 266 4.98 6.68 10.83
C ASN A 266 4.38 7.74 9.91
N ARG A 267 4.34 7.49 8.59
CA ARG A 267 3.48 8.15 7.55
C ARG A 267 3.25 9.69 7.58
N GLU A 268 4.08 10.55 8.17
CA GLU A 268 3.60 11.92 8.46
C GLU A 268 4.61 13.05 8.20
N LEU A 269 4.35 13.90 7.21
CA LEU A 269 4.51 15.34 7.45
C LEU A 269 3.24 15.83 8.15
N GLY A 270 3.42 16.53 9.28
CA GLY A 270 2.33 17.07 10.07
C GLY A 270 2.14 18.55 9.79
N LEU A 271 0.87 18.94 9.58
CA LEU A 271 0.41 20.31 9.76
C LEU A 271 0.04 20.47 11.24
N TYR A 272 0.69 21.40 11.94
CA TYR A 272 0.47 21.62 13.37
C TYR A 272 -0.09 23.01 13.62
N ARG A 273 -1.17 23.09 14.41
CA ARG A 273 -1.68 24.34 14.97
C ARG A 273 -1.09 24.55 16.35
N THR A 274 -0.67 25.77 16.67
CA THR A 274 0.05 26.06 17.92
C THR A 274 -0.83 26.51 19.08
N ASP A 275 -2.11 26.76 18.83
CA ASP A 275 -3.04 27.40 19.77
C ASP A 275 -3.65 26.46 20.83
N ASN A 276 -3.56 25.12 20.70
CA ASN A 276 -4.32 24.22 21.59
C ASN A 276 -3.59 23.03 22.25
N LYS A 277 -2.24 22.95 22.25
CA LYS A 277 -1.45 21.88 22.92
C LYS A 277 -1.87 20.41 22.64
N GLN A 278 -2.82 20.15 21.75
CA GLN A 278 -3.23 18.84 21.25
C GLN A 278 -3.66 18.92 19.78
N GLU A 279 -3.35 17.82 19.10
CA GLU A 279 -3.85 17.35 17.79
C GLU A 279 -3.16 17.79 16.48
N LYS A 280 -2.79 16.74 15.73
CA LYS A 280 -2.42 16.74 14.33
C LYS A 280 -3.73 16.76 13.53
N GLU A 281 -4.05 17.86 12.85
CA GLU A 281 -5.37 17.97 12.19
C GLU A 281 -5.40 17.39 10.76
N VAL A 282 -4.26 17.32 10.06
CA VAL A 282 -4.23 16.71 8.71
C VAL A 282 -2.90 15.99 8.45
N PHE A 283 -2.99 14.72 8.05
CA PHE A 283 -1.82 13.94 7.65
C PHE A 283 -1.61 14.01 6.14
N TRP A 284 -0.39 14.38 5.73
CA TRP A 284 0.01 14.34 4.34
C TRP A 284 1.37 13.65 4.21
N SER A 285 1.49 12.75 3.24
CA SER A 285 2.80 12.35 2.75
C SER A 285 3.27 13.45 1.80
N VAL A 286 4.10 14.36 2.31
CA VAL A 286 4.91 15.27 1.48
C VAL A 286 6.30 14.70 1.25
N THR A 287 6.58 13.45 1.68
CA THR A 287 7.82 12.75 1.35
C THR A 287 7.91 12.56 -0.16
N SER A 288 8.57 13.49 -0.83
CA SER A 288 8.85 13.46 -2.27
C SER A 288 9.94 12.45 -2.61
N ALA A 289 10.07 11.37 -1.84
CA ALA A 289 10.88 10.21 -2.16
C ALA A 289 10.77 9.16 -1.06
N PRO A 290 10.36 7.98 -1.47
CA PRO A 290 11.08 6.82 -0.98
C PRO A 290 11.62 6.08 -2.19
N ILE A 291 12.87 5.66 -2.10
CA ILE A 291 13.43 4.67 -3.00
C ILE A 291 12.46 3.47 -3.12
N LYS A 292 12.49 2.75 -4.25
CA LYS A 292 11.55 1.66 -4.60
C LYS A 292 11.22 0.74 -3.42
N LEU A 293 12.21 0.40 -2.62
CA LEU A 293 12.12 -0.49 -1.46
C LEU A 293 11.24 0.07 -0.32
N TYR A 294 11.30 1.37 -0.06
CA TYR A 294 10.46 2.03 0.95
C TYR A 294 9.05 2.37 0.43
N ARG A 295 8.89 2.59 -0.89
CA ARG A 295 7.54 2.67 -1.50
C ARG A 295 6.77 1.38 -1.34
N MET A 296 7.43 0.24 -1.55
CA MET A 296 6.84 -1.09 -1.34
C MET A 296 6.45 -1.34 0.12
N ARG A 297 7.19 -0.78 1.08
CA ARG A 297 6.93 -0.96 2.51
C ARG A 297 5.84 -0.05 3.07
N ASN A 298 5.71 1.18 2.57
CA ASN A 298 4.92 2.24 3.25
C ASN A 298 3.79 2.90 2.41
N ASP A 299 3.59 2.51 1.14
CA ASP A 299 2.51 3.01 0.23
C ASP A 299 2.60 4.52 -0.10
N PHE A 300 3.82 5.02 -0.32
CA PHE A 300 4.10 6.41 -0.69
C PHE A 300 3.95 6.67 -2.21
N PHE A 301 3.68 7.93 -2.60
CA PHE A 301 3.57 8.36 -4.00
C PHE A 301 4.91 8.30 -4.78
N TYR A 302 4.82 8.24 -6.12
CA TYR A 302 6.01 8.10 -6.98
C TYR A 302 6.85 9.37 -7.00
N ASP A 303 6.19 10.50 -7.32
CA ASP A 303 6.72 11.86 -7.24
C ASP A 303 5.61 12.75 -6.64
N SER A 304 5.91 13.62 -5.68
CA SER A 304 4.86 14.46 -5.06
C SER A 304 5.39 15.78 -4.50
N TYR A 305 4.53 16.80 -4.47
CA TYR A 305 4.78 18.09 -3.83
C TYR A 305 3.47 18.69 -3.31
N VAL A 306 3.56 19.61 -2.35
CA VAL A 306 2.40 20.36 -1.85
C VAL A 306 2.39 21.77 -2.44
N GLN A 307 1.21 22.31 -2.72
CA GLN A 307 1.00 23.71 -3.05
C GLN A 307 0.11 24.34 -1.99
N ILE A 308 0.57 25.45 -1.41
CA ILE A 308 -0.17 26.33 -0.50
C ILE A 308 -0.48 27.62 -1.25
N ALA A 309 -1.75 28.00 -1.35
CA ALA A 309 -2.18 29.26 -1.95
C ALA A 309 -2.70 30.20 -0.85
N LEU A 310 -2.01 31.32 -0.67
CA LEU A 310 -2.30 32.29 0.38
C LEU A 310 -3.45 33.22 0.00
N LYS A 311 -4.31 33.52 0.97
CA LYS A 311 -5.42 34.46 0.88
C LYS A 311 -5.26 35.55 1.95
N ASP A 312 -6.31 36.34 2.18
CA ASP A 312 -6.28 37.46 3.12
C ASP A 312 -5.99 37.04 4.56
N SER A 313 -6.28 35.79 4.93
CA SER A 313 -5.90 35.16 6.19
C SER A 313 -5.42 33.72 5.95
N LEU A 314 -4.72 33.13 6.92
CA LEU A 314 -4.39 31.71 6.88
C LEU A 314 -5.66 30.84 6.89
N SER A 315 -6.70 31.27 7.61
CA SER A 315 -8.00 30.58 7.66
C SER A 315 -8.78 30.62 6.35
N LEU A 316 -8.44 31.49 5.40
CA LEU A 316 -8.99 31.50 4.04
C LEU A 316 -8.03 30.87 3.03
N SER A 317 -6.78 30.62 3.43
CA SER A 317 -5.75 30.04 2.59
C SER A 317 -6.00 28.54 2.39
N SER A 318 -5.37 27.98 1.36
CA SER A 318 -5.61 26.59 0.96
C SER A 318 -4.32 25.80 0.76
N ILE A 319 -4.41 24.48 0.89
CA ILE A 319 -3.33 23.52 0.72
C ILE A 319 -3.80 22.36 -0.18
N SER A 320 -2.94 21.91 -1.10
CA SER A 320 -3.24 20.81 -2.02
C SER A 320 -1.99 19.95 -2.29
N LEU A 321 -2.14 18.63 -2.35
CA LEU A 321 -1.08 17.70 -2.73
C LEU A 321 -1.15 17.40 -4.22
N SER A 322 -0.04 17.54 -4.93
CA SER A 322 0.10 17.06 -6.30
C SER A 322 1.00 15.84 -6.33
N TYR A 323 0.61 14.80 -7.06
CA TYR A 323 1.36 13.55 -7.09
C TYR A 323 1.31 12.83 -8.45
N ASN A 324 2.37 12.10 -8.77
CA ASN A 324 2.50 11.21 -9.92
C ASN A 324 2.42 9.75 -9.45
N GLN A 325 1.71 8.90 -10.20
CA GLN A 325 1.57 7.45 -9.93
C GLN A 325 2.37 6.57 -10.92
N GLY A 326 3.35 7.14 -11.62
CA GLY A 326 4.26 6.39 -12.50
C GLY A 326 3.95 6.50 -14.01
N GLN A 327 3.21 7.52 -14.44
CA GLN A 327 2.93 7.78 -15.86
C GLN A 327 3.42 9.15 -16.36
N GLY A 328 4.16 9.90 -15.53
CA GLY A 328 4.64 11.25 -15.88
C GLY A 328 3.56 12.33 -15.85
N ILE A 329 2.35 12.00 -15.38
CA ILE A 329 1.23 12.92 -15.22
C ILE A 329 1.03 13.17 -13.72
N TYR A 330 1.18 14.42 -13.31
CA TYR A 330 0.81 14.84 -11.95
C TYR A 330 -0.69 15.04 -11.87
N LYS A 331 -1.31 14.42 -10.87
CA LYS A 331 -2.70 14.66 -10.49
C LYS A 331 -2.72 15.65 -9.33
N LYS A 332 -3.55 16.69 -9.45
CA LYS A 332 -3.86 17.58 -8.35
C LYS A 332 -4.86 16.90 -7.42
N GLY A 333 -4.44 16.73 -6.17
CA GLY A 333 -5.22 16.21 -5.07
C GLY A 333 -6.34 17.16 -4.62
N PRO A 334 -7.18 16.71 -3.66
CA PRO A 334 -8.15 17.56 -3.00
C PRO A 334 -7.47 18.78 -2.38
N THR A 335 -8.17 19.91 -2.44
CA THR A 335 -7.70 21.17 -1.86
C THR A 335 -8.42 21.39 -0.54
N TYR A 336 -7.67 21.64 0.52
CA TYR A 336 -8.17 21.81 1.87
C TYR A 336 -7.87 23.21 2.36
N ASN A 337 -8.61 23.63 3.36
CA ASN A 337 -8.33 24.82 4.13
C ASN A 337 -7.03 24.64 4.91
N LEU A 338 -6.19 25.66 4.91
CA LEU A 338 -4.87 25.61 5.52
C LEU A 338 -4.92 25.56 7.05
N VAL A 339 -5.98 26.04 7.70
CA VAL A 339 -6.04 26.12 9.17
C VAL A 339 -6.90 25.02 9.78
N ASN A 340 -8.09 24.78 9.24
CA ASN A 340 -9.04 23.83 9.85
C ASN A 340 -9.14 22.49 9.11
N GLY A 341 -8.36 22.30 8.05
CA GLY A 341 -8.35 21.05 7.28
C GLY A 341 -9.66 20.71 6.58
N VAL A 342 -10.61 21.65 6.47
CA VAL A 342 -11.89 21.44 5.78
C VAL A 342 -11.64 21.36 4.27
N LEU A 343 -12.22 20.36 3.61
CA LEU A 343 -12.15 20.20 2.16
C LEU A 343 -12.84 21.38 1.44
N LEU A 344 -12.09 22.12 0.63
CA LEU A 344 -12.59 23.29 -0.11
C LEU A 344 -13.04 22.93 -1.54
N GLU A 345 -12.30 22.06 -2.23
CA GLU A 345 -12.64 21.62 -3.59
C GLU A 345 -12.24 20.15 -3.85
N ARG A 346 -13.08 19.39 -4.58
CA ARG A 346 -12.80 18.02 -5.02
C ARG A 346 -12.04 18.00 -6.35
N GLY A 347 -10.71 18.14 -6.28
CA GLY A 347 -9.78 17.59 -7.27
C GLY A 347 -9.42 16.13 -6.93
N ALA A 348 -9.08 15.32 -7.93
CA ALA A 348 -8.88 13.86 -7.84
C ALA A 348 -8.24 13.38 -6.51
N ALA A 349 -8.92 12.48 -5.78
CA ALA A 349 -8.67 12.15 -4.38
C ALA A 349 -7.20 11.84 -3.99
N ALA A 350 -6.74 12.42 -2.87
CA ALA A 350 -5.66 11.90 -2.04
C ALA A 350 -6.26 10.95 -0.99
N PRO A 351 -5.54 9.92 -0.53
CA PRO A 351 -6.05 8.97 0.45
C PRO A 351 -6.25 9.66 1.80
N GLN A 352 -7.46 9.60 2.33
CA GLN A 352 -7.77 10.08 3.68
C GLN A 352 -7.07 9.20 4.72
N ILE A 353 -6.24 9.82 5.55
CA ILE A 353 -5.66 9.22 6.75
C ILE A 353 -6.60 9.58 7.91
N ARG A 354 -7.21 8.56 8.52
CA ARG A 354 -8.08 8.72 9.70
C ARG A 354 -7.21 8.82 10.96
N SER A 355 -7.58 9.74 11.86
CA SER A 355 -7.11 9.77 13.25
C SER A 355 -7.64 8.55 14.03
N PRO A 356 -6.99 8.15 15.13
CA PRO A 356 -7.43 7.01 15.93
C PRO A 356 -8.68 7.38 16.72
N GLU A 357 -9.80 6.72 16.44
CA GLU A 357 -10.99 6.76 17.29
C GLU A 357 -10.66 6.12 18.63
N SER A 358 -10.83 6.86 19.72
CA SER A 358 -10.78 6.37 21.10
C SER A 358 -11.97 5.45 21.35
N HIS A 359 -11.75 4.13 21.31
CA HIS A 359 -12.74 3.16 21.77
C HIS A 359 -12.54 2.87 23.25
N ASN A 360 -13.56 3.16 24.06
CA ASN A 360 -13.70 2.63 25.41
C ASN A 360 -13.83 1.10 25.34
N LEU A 361 -12.74 0.40 25.61
CA LEU A 361 -12.72 -1.06 25.80
C LEU A 361 -13.19 -1.40 27.23
N ASP A 362 -13.99 -2.44 27.34
CA ASP A 362 -14.40 -3.08 28.59
C ASP A 362 -13.17 -3.53 29.39
N SER A 363 -13.12 -3.27 30.71
CA SER A 363 -11.96 -3.55 31.58
C SER A 363 -11.53 -5.01 31.52
N THR A 364 -12.50 -5.92 31.48
CA THR A 364 -12.23 -7.38 31.44
C THR A 364 -11.62 -7.81 30.10
N ALA A 365 -11.99 -7.17 28.99
CA ALA A 365 -11.37 -7.43 27.68
C ALA A 365 -9.94 -6.90 27.62
N LEU A 366 -9.68 -5.74 28.21
CA LEU A 366 -8.34 -5.14 28.28
C LEU A 366 -7.40 -5.93 29.18
N GLU A 367 -7.88 -6.44 30.32
CA GLU A 367 -7.10 -7.30 31.22
C GLU A 367 -6.74 -8.64 30.56
N ASN A 368 -7.68 -9.26 29.84
CA ASN A 368 -7.43 -10.48 29.08
C ASN A 368 -6.42 -10.26 27.95
N HIS A 369 -6.51 -9.11 27.26
CA HIS A 369 -5.55 -8.73 26.21
C HIS A 369 -4.14 -8.49 26.77
N VAL A 370 -4.03 -7.78 27.89
CA VAL A 370 -2.76 -7.56 28.61
C VAL A 370 -2.17 -8.90 29.07
N SER A 371 -2.99 -9.80 29.61
CA SER A 371 -2.57 -11.14 30.06
C SER A 371 -2.06 -12.00 28.90
N PHE A 372 -2.74 -11.98 27.75
CA PHE A 372 -2.32 -12.65 26.52
C PHE A 372 -0.98 -12.11 26.01
N LEU A 373 -0.85 -10.78 25.90
CA LEU A 373 0.38 -10.15 25.42
C LEU A 373 1.57 -10.39 26.34
N LYS A 374 1.37 -10.47 27.67
CA LYS A 374 2.44 -10.85 28.61
C LYS A 374 2.99 -12.24 28.29
N LYS A 375 2.11 -13.23 28.12
CA LYS A 375 2.52 -14.61 27.80
C LYS A 375 3.27 -14.70 26.46
N GLU A 376 2.79 -13.99 25.45
CA GLU A 376 3.42 -13.95 24.13
C GLU A 376 4.79 -13.26 24.15
N VAL A 377 4.90 -12.12 24.87
CA VAL A 377 6.17 -11.40 25.05
C VAL A 377 7.18 -12.27 25.81
N ASP A 378 6.76 -12.98 26.86
CA ASP A 378 7.64 -13.89 27.61
C ASP A 378 8.10 -15.08 26.76
N ALA A 379 7.21 -15.68 25.97
CA ALA A 379 7.54 -16.78 25.07
C ALA A 379 8.54 -16.36 23.98
N LEU A 380 8.33 -15.18 23.38
CA LEU A 380 9.26 -14.65 22.38
C LEU A 380 10.60 -14.24 23.00
N ALA A 381 10.62 -13.68 24.21
CA ALA A 381 11.86 -13.34 24.91
C ALA A 381 12.68 -14.59 25.26
N GLN A 382 12.02 -15.68 25.69
CA GLN A 382 12.67 -16.98 25.89
C GLN A 382 13.25 -17.53 24.58
N LEU A 383 12.51 -17.40 23.47
CA LEU A 383 12.97 -17.82 22.15
C LEU A 383 14.21 -17.03 21.68
N VAL A 384 14.22 -15.70 21.87
CA VAL A 384 15.38 -14.86 21.60
C VAL A 384 16.59 -15.34 22.43
N GLY A 385 16.40 -15.58 23.73
CA GLY A 385 17.47 -16.09 24.60
C GLY A 385 18.02 -17.46 24.16
N LEU A 386 17.16 -18.37 23.72
CA LEU A 386 17.55 -19.68 23.19
C LEU A 386 18.36 -19.54 21.88
N ILE A 387 17.97 -18.64 20.99
CA ILE A 387 18.71 -18.39 19.75
C ILE A 387 20.08 -17.76 20.04
N GLU A 388 20.14 -16.80 20.99
CA GLU A 388 21.40 -16.18 21.38
C GLU A 388 22.40 -17.17 21.99
N GLN A 389 21.93 -18.18 22.74
CA GLN A 389 22.79 -19.23 23.30
C GLN A 389 23.44 -20.13 22.23
N GLN A 390 22.82 -20.24 21.06
CA GLN A 390 23.33 -21.02 19.93
C GLN A 390 24.25 -20.21 19.01
N LEU A 391 24.32 -18.90 19.20
CA LEU A 391 25.17 -18.01 18.42
C LEU A 391 26.56 -17.85 19.07
N PRO A 392 27.65 -17.80 18.28
CA PRO A 392 28.98 -17.51 18.83
C PRO A 392 28.99 -16.17 19.58
N SER A 393 29.69 -16.10 20.71
CA SER A 393 29.74 -14.92 21.58
C SER A 393 30.20 -13.64 20.87
N THR A 394 31.01 -13.77 19.82
CA THR A 394 31.44 -12.67 18.93
C THR A 394 30.31 -12.10 18.07
N VAL A 395 29.35 -12.95 17.67
CA VAL A 395 28.15 -12.55 16.91
C VAL A 395 27.18 -11.83 17.84
N VAL A 396 26.90 -12.41 19.01
CA VAL A 396 26.06 -11.81 20.05
C VAL A 396 26.62 -10.46 20.52
N ALA A 397 27.94 -10.34 20.66
CA ALA A 397 28.61 -9.07 20.98
C ALA A 397 28.50 -8.03 19.85
N SER A 398 28.64 -8.43 18.59
CA SER A 398 28.45 -7.52 17.45
C SER A 398 27.02 -6.99 17.36
N MET A 399 26.03 -7.86 17.63
CA MET A 399 24.61 -7.52 17.61
C MET A 399 24.22 -6.59 18.76
N ASN A 400 24.72 -6.86 19.97
CA ASN A 400 24.50 -5.98 21.12
C ASN A 400 25.16 -4.60 20.93
N LYS A 401 26.28 -4.53 20.19
CA LYS A 401 26.92 -3.26 19.84
C LYS A 401 26.08 -2.46 18.84
N THR A 402 25.49 -3.12 17.84
CA THR A 402 24.53 -2.51 16.90
C THR A 402 23.26 -2.01 17.63
N MET A 403 22.76 -2.75 18.62
CA MET A 403 21.60 -2.34 19.41
C MET A 403 21.89 -1.22 20.42
N ASN A 404 23.05 -1.20 21.09
CA ASN A 404 23.39 -0.12 22.03
C ASN A 404 23.69 1.22 21.35
N ILE A 405 24.12 1.23 20.09
CA ILE A 405 24.35 2.47 19.31
C ILE A 405 23.01 3.18 18.98
N THR A 406 21.88 2.46 19.03
CA THR A 406 20.51 3.04 18.90
C THR A 406 19.97 3.69 20.19
N GLY A 407 20.75 3.73 21.29
CA GLY A 407 20.31 4.31 22.57
C GLY A 407 19.33 3.44 23.37
N VAL A 408 19.13 2.18 22.97
CA VAL A 408 18.09 1.31 23.55
C VAL A 408 18.68 0.43 24.66
N LYS A 409 18.39 0.75 25.92
CA LYS A 409 18.69 -0.14 27.06
C LYS A 409 17.79 -1.38 27.07
N ARG A 410 18.34 -2.53 27.49
CA ARG A 410 17.60 -3.77 27.75
C ARG A 410 16.53 -3.58 28.83
N PRO A 411 15.36 -4.22 28.74
CA PRO A 411 14.42 -4.31 29.84
C PRO A 411 14.91 -5.38 30.82
N SER A 412 15.88 -5.07 31.69
CA SER A 412 16.25 -5.99 32.78
C SER A 412 16.16 -5.40 34.18
N ASP A 413 16.11 -4.08 34.38
CA ASP A 413 16.29 -3.53 35.75
C ASP A 413 15.16 -2.61 36.27
N SER A 414 13.96 -2.59 35.66
CA SER A 414 12.88 -1.66 36.09
C SER A 414 11.49 -2.26 36.21
N LEU A 415 11.37 -3.59 36.37
CA LEU A 415 10.07 -4.25 36.58
C LEU A 415 9.51 -4.12 38.00
N ASN A 416 10.29 -3.57 38.95
CA ASN A 416 9.83 -3.39 40.32
C ASN A 416 10.02 -1.93 40.74
N THR A 417 8.96 -1.12 40.67
CA THR A 417 8.49 -0.26 41.78
C THR A 417 7.40 0.72 41.32
N ASN A 418 6.40 0.87 42.20
CA ASN A 418 5.43 1.96 42.31
C ASN A 418 4.19 1.91 41.41
N LEU A 419 3.21 1.11 41.84
CA LEU A 419 1.79 1.42 41.67
C LEU A 419 1.13 1.50 43.05
N GLN A 420 1.03 2.69 43.60
CA GLN A 420 -0.01 2.99 44.58
C GLN A 420 -0.75 4.27 44.18
N THR A 421 -2.08 4.10 44.22
CA THR A 421 -3.19 5.05 44.20
C THR A 421 -3.51 5.80 42.90
N GLY A 422 -4.65 5.41 42.30
CA GLY A 422 -5.52 6.32 41.54
C GLY A 422 -5.52 6.27 40.01
N ALA A 423 -5.42 5.11 39.35
CA ALA A 423 -5.52 5.01 37.88
C ALA A 423 -5.50 3.55 37.34
N GLN A 424 -6.54 2.73 37.57
CA GLN A 424 -6.52 1.33 37.06
C GLN A 424 -6.76 1.23 35.54
N HIS A 425 -7.72 1.97 34.96
CA HIS A 425 -8.03 1.89 33.52
C HIS A 425 -6.95 2.52 32.62
N THR A 426 -6.36 3.64 33.01
CA THR A 426 -5.26 4.29 32.26
C THR A 426 -3.96 3.52 32.39
N GLY A 427 -3.71 2.86 33.52
CA GLY A 427 -2.56 1.96 33.72
C GLY A 427 -2.59 0.74 32.80
N LEU A 428 -3.72 0.03 32.72
CA LEU A 428 -3.89 -1.15 31.86
C LEU A 428 -3.80 -0.82 30.37
N THR A 429 -4.30 0.34 29.95
CA THR A 429 -4.21 0.80 28.56
C THR A 429 -2.77 1.13 28.17
N GLN A 430 -2.02 1.79 29.07
CA GLN A 430 -0.58 2.03 28.87
C GLN A 430 0.23 0.75 28.88
N GLU A 431 -0.14 -0.22 29.71
CA GLU A 431 0.49 -1.54 29.78
C GLU A 431 0.25 -2.36 28.51
N ALA A 432 -0.98 -2.37 27.97
CA ALA A 432 -1.32 -3.01 26.70
C ALA A 432 -0.47 -2.43 25.55
N VAL A 433 -0.42 -1.10 25.43
CA VAL A 433 0.38 -0.41 24.39
C VAL A 433 1.88 -0.72 24.56
N ARG A 434 2.38 -0.80 25.80
CA ARG A 434 3.77 -1.17 26.07
C ARG A 434 4.06 -2.61 25.67
N LEU A 435 3.15 -3.55 25.97
CA LEU A 435 3.30 -4.96 25.64
C LEU A 435 3.15 -5.23 24.14
N GLU A 436 2.24 -4.56 23.43
CA GLU A 436 2.13 -4.66 21.97
C GLU A 436 3.40 -4.17 21.27
N ARG A 437 4.02 -3.10 21.79
CA ARG A 437 5.31 -2.62 21.28
C ARG A 437 6.43 -3.64 21.52
N SER A 438 6.48 -4.23 22.71
CA SER A 438 7.45 -5.29 23.04
C SER A 438 7.23 -6.55 22.19
N TYR A 439 5.98 -6.95 21.99
CA TYR A 439 5.59 -8.10 21.16
C TYR A 439 6.00 -7.89 19.71
N ASN A 440 5.57 -6.78 19.09
CA ASN A 440 5.92 -6.46 17.70
C ASN A 440 7.44 -6.35 17.51
N ARG A 441 8.16 -5.85 18.51
CA ARG A 441 9.62 -5.79 18.50
C ARG A 441 10.24 -7.19 18.56
N LEU A 442 9.82 -8.03 19.50
CA LEU A 442 10.37 -9.39 19.67
C LEU A 442 10.05 -10.28 18.47
N VAL A 443 8.88 -10.13 17.83
CA VAL A 443 8.55 -10.82 16.57
C VAL A 443 9.53 -10.45 15.46
N LEU A 444 9.92 -9.18 15.36
CA LEU A 444 10.92 -8.72 14.40
C LEU A 444 12.32 -9.21 14.75
N ASP A 445 12.69 -9.15 16.03
CA ASP A 445 13.99 -9.64 16.52
C ASP A 445 14.15 -11.15 16.26
N VAL A 446 13.10 -11.96 16.47
CA VAL A 446 13.08 -13.40 16.14
C VAL A 446 13.22 -13.63 14.64
N ALA A 447 12.50 -12.87 13.80
CA ALA A 447 12.58 -12.99 12.35
C ALA A 447 13.98 -12.63 11.82
N ASP A 448 14.61 -11.58 12.37
CA ASP A 448 15.96 -11.18 12.01
C ASP A 448 17.02 -12.17 12.53
N LEU A 449 16.86 -12.70 13.75
CA LEU A 449 17.75 -13.73 14.31
C LEU A 449 17.70 -15.03 13.50
N GLN A 450 16.51 -15.48 13.10
CA GLN A 450 16.32 -16.65 12.24
C GLN A 450 16.96 -16.43 10.85
N ARG A 451 16.85 -15.22 10.30
CA ARG A 451 17.48 -14.84 9.02
C ARG A 451 19.00 -14.82 9.11
N ILE A 452 19.58 -14.24 10.18
CA ILE A 452 21.03 -14.16 10.40
C ILE A 452 21.63 -15.56 10.58
N ALA A 453 20.98 -16.42 11.36
CA ALA A 453 21.48 -17.77 11.59
C ALA A 453 21.33 -18.67 10.33
N ALA A 454 20.26 -18.50 9.53
CA ALA A 454 20.15 -19.14 8.22
C ALA A 454 21.26 -18.71 7.23
N GLN A 455 21.63 -17.42 7.22
CA GLN A 455 22.72 -16.90 6.37
C GLN A 455 24.10 -17.44 6.73
N LYS A 456 24.29 -17.88 7.99
CA LYS A 456 25.55 -18.47 8.47
C LYS A 456 25.59 -20.00 8.37
N GLY A 457 24.61 -20.60 7.70
CA GLY A 457 24.51 -22.06 7.56
C GLY A 457 24.22 -22.78 8.88
N LEU A 458 23.79 -22.05 9.92
CA LEU A 458 23.35 -22.64 11.18
C LEU A 458 21.89 -23.10 11.00
N ARG A 459 21.60 -24.35 11.36
CA ARG A 459 20.21 -24.84 11.41
C ARG A 459 19.46 -24.05 12.47
N THR A 460 18.49 -23.23 12.06
CA THR A 460 17.63 -22.41 12.94
C THR A 460 16.30 -23.06 13.29
N GLU A 461 16.16 -24.36 13.06
CA GLU A 461 15.12 -25.13 13.73
C GLU A 461 15.53 -25.32 15.19
N ILE A 462 15.25 -24.32 16.03
CA ILE A 462 15.04 -24.59 17.45
C ILE A 462 13.56 -24.98 17.56
N PRO A 463 13.25 -26.25 17.85
CA PRO A 463 11.88 -26.64 18.10
C PRO A 463 11.38 -25.90 19.35
N LEU A 464 10.31 -25.12 19.20
CA LEU A 464 9.42 -24.83 20.33
C LEU A 464 8.87 -26.20 20.75
N GLY A 465 9.50 -26.82 21.75
CA GLY A 465 9.12 -28.10 22.35
C GLY A 465 8.35 -29.04 21.43
N LYS A 466 9.02 -29.59 20.40
CA LYS A 466 8.50 -30.76 19.69
C LYS A 466 8.41 -31.88 20.74
N THR A 467 7.21 -32.32 21.09
CA THR A 467 7.07 -33.72 21.49
C THR A 467 7.47 -34.54 20.28
N GLN A 468 8.19 -35.64 20.53
CA GLN A 468 8.78 -36.52 19.53
C GLN A 468 7.77 -37.04 18.47
N GLU A 469 6.46 -36.85 18.69
CA GLU A 469 5.37 -37.15 17.77
C GLU A 469 5.22 -36.14 16.60
N GLU A 470 5.63 -34.87 16.73
CA GLU A 470 5.38 -33.84 15.70
C GLU A 470 6.40 -33.85 14.55
N GLU A 471 7.61 -34.36 14.79
CA GLU A 471 8.68 -34.38 13.78
C GLU A 471 8.48 -35.47 12.71
N GLU A 472 7.68 -36.49 13.00
CA GLU A 472 7.35 -37.57 12.06
C GLU A 472 6.19 -37.20 11.09
N ALA A 473 5.44 -36.12 11.32
CA ALA A 473 4.19 -35.87 10.59
C ALA A 473 4.31 -35.01 9.30
N GLY A 474 5.18 -34.00 9.22
CA GLY A 474 5.29 -33.09 8.05
C GLY A 474 4.14 -32.07 7.90
N THR A 475 4.29 -31.07 7.01
CA THR A 475 3.35 -29.92 6.85
C THR A 475 2.57 -29.99 5.54
N ILE A 476 1.26 -29.68 5.56
CA ILE A 476 0.42 -29.51 4.37
C ILE A 476 0.42 -28.03 3.98
N ILE A 477 0.99 -27.70 2.81
CA ILE A 477 1.06 -26.34 2.29
C ILE A 477 -0.04 -26.10 1.26
N ILE A 478 -0.80 -25.02 1.41
CA ILE A 478 -1.85 -24.58 0.49
C ILE A 478 -1.56 -23.11 0.12
N GLY A 479 -1.73 -22.72 -1.14
CA GLY A 479 -1.60 -21.33 -1.56
C GLY A 479 -2.94 -20.63 -1.74
N SER A 480 -2.94 -19.30 -1.63
CA SER A 480 -4.09 -18.46 -1.96
C SER A 480 -3.62 -17.10 -2.46
N THR A 481 -4.20 -16.62 -3.57
CA THR A 481 -3.93 -15.29 -4.15
C THR A 481 -5.20 -14.44 -4.07
N LEU A 482 -5.09 -13.29 -3.41
CA LEU A 482 -6.20 -12.45 -2.99
C LEU A 482 -5.81 -10.98 -3.18
N ASP A 483 -6.79 -10.08 -3.31
CA ASP A 483 -6.52 -8.64 -3.14
C ASP A 483 -6.55 -8.28 -1.65
N LEU A 484 -5.40 -7.92 -1.10
CA LEU A 484 -5.24 -7.54 0.31
C LEU A 484 -4.93 -6.04 0.49
N SER A 485 -4.69 -5.29 -0.59
CA SER A 485 -4.20 -3.91 -0.50
C SER A 485 -4.91 -2.89 -1.39
N LYS A 486 -5.59 -3.31 -2.47
CA LYS A 486 -6.14 -2.43 -3.50
C LYS A 486 -7.67 -2.47 -3.54
N SER A 487 -8.26 -2.61 -4.73
CA SER A 487 -9.63 -2.21 -5.04
C SER A 487 -10.66 -3.08 -4.33
N VAL A 488 -10.48 -4.40 -4.30
CA VAL A 488 -11.41 -5.36 -3.70
C VAL A 488 -10.93 -5.90 -2.35
N LYS A 489 -10.01 -5.20 -1.65
CA LYS A 489 -9.54 -5.57 -0.30
C LYS A 489 -10.64 -5.75 0.74
N GLY A 490 -11.77 -5.05 0.58
CA GLY A 490 -12.95 -5.20 1.45
C GLY A 490 -13.59 -6.60 1.37
N LEU A 491 -13.31 -7.33 0.30
CA LEU A 491 -13.65 -8.75 0.12
C LEU A 491 -12.47 -9.64 0.53
N GLY A 492 -11.25 -9.33 0.08
CA GLY A 492 -10.09 -10.18 0.29
C GLY A 492 -9.59 -10.29 1.73
N ILE A 493 -9.66 -9.22 2.52
CA ILE A 493 -9.27 -9.25 3.95
C ILE A 493 -10.20 -10.18 4.75
N PRO A 494 -11.54 -10.05 4.68
CA PRO A 494 -12.44 -11.02 5.30
C PRO A 494 -12.26 -12.46 4.81
N PHE A 495 -12.01 -12.66 3.51
CA PHE A 495 -11.75 -14.01 2.96
C PHE A 495 -10.52 -14.65 3.60
N ARG A 496 -9.40 -13.92 3.67
CA ARG A 496 -8.19 -14.36 4.40
C ARG A 496 -8.51 -14.64 5.87
N GLY A 497 -9.30 -13.78 6.51
CA GLY A 497 -9.75 -13.95 7.90
C GLY A 497 -10.48 -15.28 8.11
N GLY A 498 -11.46 -15.60 7.28
CA GLY A 498 -12.22 -16.86 7.36
C GLY A 498 -11.37 -18.12 7.14
N ILE A 499 -10.44 -18.09 6.18
CA ILE A 499 -9.48 -19.19 5.97
C ILE A 499 -8.58 -19.34 7.21
N SER A 500 -8.04 -18.22 7.71
CA SER A 500 -7.08 -18.23 8.83
C SER A 500 -7.73 -18.72 10.12
N LEU A 501 -8.99 -18.34 10.35
CA LEU A 501 -9.80 -18.80 11.47
C LEU A 501 -9.89 -20.34 11.49
N LYS A 502 -10.22 -20.95 10.35
CA LYS A 502 -10.32 -22.41 10.27
C LYS A 502 -8.96 -23.10 10.32
N VAL A 503 -7.91 -22.53 9.74
CA VAL A 503 -6.53 -23.04 9.83
C VAL A 503 -6.07 -23.10 11.29
N ASN A 504 -6.32 -22.03 12.05
CA ASN A 504 -5.95 -21.98 13.46
C ASN A 504 -6.69 -23.04 14.26
N GLN A 505 -8.01 -23.14 14.08
CA GLN A 505 -8.84 -24.15 14.73
C GLN A 505 -8.36 -25.58 14.39
N GLN A 506 -8.05 -25.86 13.12
CA GLN A 506 -7.60 -27.18 12.69
C GLN A 506 -6.22 -27.53 13.26
N ASN A 507 -5.30 -26.58 13.28
CA ASN A 507 -3.96 -26.80 13.83
C ASN A 507 -3.99 -26.99 15.35
N GLN A 508 -4.85 -26.26 16.07
CA GLN A 508 -5.09 -26.47 17.50
C GLN A 508 -5.70 -27.85 17.80
N ALA A 509 -6.47 -28.41 16.86
CA ALA A 509 -7.03 -29.76 16.94
C ALA A 509 -6.06 -30.88 16.48
N GLY A 510 -4.76 -30.60 16.35
CA GLY A 510 -3.75 -31.59 15.95
C GLY A 510 -3.51 -31.70 14.44
N GLY A 511 -4.00 -30.75 13.65
CA GLY A 511 -3.78 -30.70 12.21
C GLY A 511 -4.66 -31.68 11.41
N ILE A 512 -4.22 -32.05 10.21
CA ILE A 512 -4.91 -33.01 9.34
C ILE A 512 -4.02 -34.25 9.24
N ASN A 513 -4.52 -35.41 9.71
CA ASN A 513 -3.76 -36.66 9.75
C ASN A 513 -2.41 -36.50 10.48
N GLY A 514 -2.41 -35.76 11.60
CA GLY A 514 -1.24 -35.40 12.38
C GLY A 514 -0.37 -34.28 11.78
N LYS A 515 -0.69 -33.79 10.57
CA LYS A 515 0.10 -32.79 9.86
C LYS A 515 -0.43 -31.39 10.08
N ARG A 516 0.44 -30.46 10.43
CA ARG A 516 0.08 -29.03 10.49
C ARG A 516 -0.29 -28.50 9.10
N VAL A 517 -1.28 -27.64 9.01
CA VAL A 517 -1.67 -26.94 7.79
C VAL A 517 -1.10 -25.53 7.78
N GLN A 518 -0.49 -25.14 6.65
CA GLN A 518 -0.01 -23.79 6.41
C GLN A 518 -0.63 -23.24 5.12
N VAL A 519 -1.22 -22.05 5.20
CA VAL A 519 -1.72 -21.33 4.03
C VAL A 519 -0.80 -20.15 3.69
N ILE A 520 -0.31 -20.12 2.45
CA ILE A 520 0.50 -19.04 1.89
C ILE A 520 -0.41 -18.03 1.21
N PHE A 521 -0.59 -16.87 1.83
CA PHE A 521 -1.36 -15.77 1.25
C PHE A 521 -0.43 -14.82 0.48
N LEU A 522 -0.74 -14.58 -0.78
CA LEU A 522 -0.06 -13.59 -1.62
C LEU A 522 -1.05 -12.53 -2.10
N ASP A 523 -0.67 -11.27 -1.95
CA ASP A 523 -1.45 -10.13 -2.42
C ASP A 523 -1.27 -9.97 -3.93
N ASP A 524 -2.37 -9.93 -4.69
CA ASP A 524 -2.37 -9.61 -6.12
C ASP A 524 -2.94 -8.24 -6.46
N GLY A 525 -3.49 -7.51 -5.48
CA GLY A 525 -4.08 -6.19 -5.70
C GLY A 525 -5.19 -6.16 -6.77
N TYR A 526 -5.83 -7.29 -7.04
CA TYR A 526 -6.77 -7.48 -8.15
C TYR A 526 -6.16 -7.23 -9.55
N ILE A 527 -4.84 -7.48 -9.68
CA ILE A 527 -4.08 -7.32 -10.93
C ILE A 527 -3.79 -8.70 -11.52
N PRO A 528 -4.32 -9.03 -12.72
CA PRO A 528 -4.18 -10.36 -13.31
C PRO A 528 -2.75 -10.87 -13.47
N ALA A 529 -1.83 -9.99 -13.88
CA ALA A 529 -0.42 -10.33 -14.04
C ALA A 529 0.26 -10.71 -12.71
N ILE A 530 -0.15 -10.08 -11.59
CA ILE A 530 0.40 -10.39 -10.27
C ILE A 530 -0.18 -11.71 -9.78
N SER A 531 -1.49 -11.94 -9.94
CA SER A 531 -2.14 -13.19 -9.57
C SER A 531 -1.51 -14.40 -10.28
N ARG A 532 -1.21 -14.27 -11.58
CA ARG A 532 -0.47 -15.30 -12.33
C ARG A 532 0.89 -15.60 -11.73
N ARG A 533 1.67 -14.56 -11.41
CA ARG A 533 2.99 -14.69 -10.78
C ARG A 533 2.90 -15.32 -9.38
N ASN A 534 1.88 -14.96 -8.60
CA ASN A 534 1.63 -15.54 -7.28
C ASN A 534 1.38 -17.04 -7.37
N ILE A 535 0.57 -17.49 -8.34
CA ILE A 535 0.34 -18.93 -8.55
C ILE A 535 1.63 -19.65 -9.01
N GLU A 536 2.46 -19.02 -9.87
CA GLU A 536 3.77 -19.58 -10.23
C GLU A 536 4.71 -19.69 -9.03
N LYS A 537 4.72 -18.66 -8.19
CA LYS A 537 5.51 -18.64 -6.96
C LYS A 537 5.07 -19.75 -6.00
N ILE A 538 3.76 -19.91 -5.78
CA ILE A 538 3.20 -20.99 -4.95
C ILE A 538 3.63 -22.37 -5.49
N LEU A 539 3.56 -22.56 -6.81
CA LEU A 539 3.93 -23.81 -7.44
C LEU A 539 5.44 -24.09 -7.37
N ASN A 540 6.27 -23.09 -7.66
CA ASN A 540 7.71 -23.27 -7.87
C ASN A 540 8.54 -23.13 -6.59
N GLU A 541 8.17 -22.23 -5.67
CA GLU A 541 8.93 -21.97 -4.44
C GLU A 541 8.35 -22.72 -3.23
N TYR A 542 7.02 -22.84 -3.16
CA TYR A 542 6.34 -23.53 -2.05
C TYR A 542 5.93 -24.96 -2.40
N HIS A 543 6.24 -25.42 -3.62
CA HIS A 543 6.07 -26.79 -4.10
C HIS A 543 4.68 -27.37 -3.85
N THR A 544 3.63 -26.54 -3.91
CA THR A 544 2.25 -26.99 -3.72
C THR A 544 1.40 -26.72 -4.96
N PRO A 545 0.64 -27.73 -5.43
CA PRO A 545 -0.34 -27.54 -6.49
C PRO A 545 -1.68 -27.02 -5.96
N PHE A 546 -1.90 -26.98 -4.63
CA PHE A 546 -3.20 -26.65 -4.05
C PHE A 546 -3.38 -25.14 -3.93
N ILE A 547 -4.36 -24.60 -4.66
CA ILE A 547 -4.75 -23.19 -4.60
C ILE A 547 -6.16 -23.13 -4.02
N LEU A 548 -6.31 -22.60 -2.81
CA LEU A 548 -7.58 -22.48 -2.11
C LEU A 548 -8.13 -21.06 -2.22
N ALA A 549 -9.40 -20.98 -2.65
CA ALA A 549 -10.22 -19.78 -2.64
C ALA A 549 -9.57 -18.51 -3.23
N PRO A 550 -8.90 -18.58 -4.40
CA PRO A 550 -8.39 -17.36 -5.03
C PRO A 550 -9.53 -16.42 -5.42
N ILE A 551 -9.30 -15.11 -5.37
CA ILE A 551 -10.33 -14.10 -5.63
C ILE A 551 -10.22 -13.53 -7.03
N GLY A 552 -11.37 -13.40 -7.69
CA GLY A 552 -11.55 -12.59 -8.90
C GLY A 552 -11.54 -13.39 -10.20
N THR A 553 -12.47 -13.02 -11.09
CA THR A 553 -12.56 -13.59 -12.45
C THR A 553 -11.35 -13.22 -13.32
N PRO A 554 -11.01 -11.92 -13.51
CA PRO A 554 -9.91 -11.57 -14.41
C PRO A 554 -8.54 -12.04 -13.89
N THR A 555 -8.36 -12.08 -12.57
CA THR A 555 -7.15 -12.56 -11.90
C THR A 555 -6.94 -14.06 -12.10
N LEU A 556 -7.97 -14.88 -11.84
CA LEU A 556 -7.89 -16.32 -12.06
C LEU A 556 -7.78 -16.69 -13.55
N LEU A 557 -8.41 -15.90 -14.44
CA LEU A 557 -8.36 -16.11 -15.88
C LEU A 557 -6.93 -16.06 -16.43
N ALA A 558 -6.07 -15.21 -15.85
CA ALA A 558 -4.65 -15.14 -16.25
C ALA A 558 -3.91 -16.47 -16.03
N SER A 559 -4.40 -17.32 -15.12
CA SER A 559 -3.83 -18.63 -14.80
C SER A 559 -4.59 -19.80 -15.41
N LEU A 560 -5.55 -19.54 -16.31
CA LEU A 560 -6.38 -20.59 -16.93
C LEU A 560 -5.54 -21.68 -17.62
N GLU A 561 -4.45 -21.31 -18.29
CA GLU A 561 -3.57 -22.28 -18.94
C GLU A 561 -2.87 -23.22 -17.95
N LEU A 562 -2.51 -22.76 -16.74
CA LEU A 562 -1.98 -23.66 -15.70
C LEU A 562 -3.01 -24.67 -15.24
N ILE A 563 -4.27 -24.23 -15.11
CA ILE A 563 -5.39 -25.09 -14.69
C ILE A 563 -5.66 -26.14 -15.77
N LYS A 564 -5.71 -25.74 -17.05
CA LYS A 564 -5.87 -26.66 -18.19
C LYS A 564 -4.73 -27.68 -18.30
N GLN A 565 -3.49 -27.24 -18.06
CA GLN A 565 -2.30 -28.10 -18.02
C GLN A 565 -2.22 -28.97 -16.76
N LYS A 566 -3.22 -28.88 -15.87
CA LYS A 566 -3.29 -29.62 -14.60
C LYS A 566 -2.10 -29.40 -13.66
N LYS A 567 -1.41 -28.26 -13.78
CA LYS A 567 -0.26 -27.89 -12.94
C LYS A 567 -0.68 -27.49 -11.53
N VAL A 568 -1.89 -26.95 -11.38
CA VAL A 568 -2.48 -26.56 -10.11
C VAL A 568 -3.89 -27.14 -9.99
N LEU A 569 -4.34 -27.38 -8.76
CA LEU A 569 -5.73 -27.66 -8.40
C LEU A 569 -6.29 -26.41 -7.72
N VAL A 570 -7.30 -25.79 -8.33
CA VAL A 570 -8.00 -24.63 -7.77
C VAL A 570 -9.28 -25.09 -7.08
N LEU A 571 -9.34 -24.91 -5.77
CA LEU A 571 -10.50 -25.24 -4.96
C LEU A 571 -11.25 -23.96 -4.60
N PHE A 572 -12.54 -23.95 -4.95
CA PHE A 572 -13.53 -23.00 -4.48
C PHE A 572 -13.18 -21.53 -4.74
N PRO A 573 -12.83 -21.16 -6.00
CA PRO A 573 -12.52 -19.77 -6.32
C PRO A 573 -13.69 -18.85 -5.96
N GLN A 574 -13.37 -17.65 -5.49
CA GLN A 574 -14.35 -16.58 -5.34
C GLN A 574 -14.63 -15.97 -6.72
N SER A 575 -15.33 -16.76 -7.55
CA SER A 575 -15.83 -16.38 -8.87
C SER A 575 -16.99 -17.30 -9.26
N GLY A 576 -18.08 -16.71 -9.74
CA GLY A 576 -19.20 -17.39 -10.35
C GLY A 576 -19.07 -17.57 -11.87
N SER A 577 -17.95 -17.18 -12.49
CA SER A 577 -17.87 -17.12 -13.96
C SER A 577 -18.00 -18.51 -14.62
N LEU A 578 -18.75 -18.58 -15.72
CA LEU A 578 -18.97 -19.82 -16.49
C LEU A 578 -17.69 -20.39 -17.11
N ILE A 579 -16.65 -19.56 -17.31
CA ILE A 579 -15.37 -20.01 -17.88
C ILE A 579 -14.66 -21.04 -16.99
N PHE A 580 -14.91 -21.01 -15.68
CA PHE A 580 -14.35 -21.95 -14.69
C PHE A 580 -15.27 -23.14 -14.39
N ARG A 581 -16.36 -23.28 -15.16
CA ARG A 581 -17.40 -24.29 -14.96
C ARG A 581 -17.56 -25.21 -16.17
N LYS A 582 -16.51 -25.34 -16.98
CA LYS A 582 -16.52 -26.28 -18.10
C LYS A 582 -16.23 -27.70 -17.59
N PRO A 583 -16.97 -28.73 -18.06
CA PRO A 583 -16.78 -30.12 -17.59
C PRO A 583 -15.36 -30.65 -17.77
N ASP A 584 -14.66 -30.22 -18.81
CA ASP A 584 -13.30 -30.62 -19.19
C ASP A 584 -12.22 -29.96 -18.31
N LEU A 585 -12.55 -28.91 -17.57
CA LEU A 585 -11.62 -28.23 -16.68
C LEU A 585 -11.51 -28.98 -15.33
N THR A 586 -10.95 -30.19 -15.35
CA THR A 586 -10.98 -31.11 -14.19
C THR A 586 -10.22 -30.63 -12.95
N ASN A 587 -9.33 -29.64 -13.12
CA ASN A 587 -8.46 -29.14 -12.06
C ASN A 587 -8.99 -27.87 -11.38
N ILE A 588 -10.29 -27.59 -11.52
CA ILE A 588 -11.00 -26.59 -10.76
C ILE A 588 -12.30 -27.18 -10.21
N VAL A 589 -12.64 -26.84 -8.97
CA VAL A 589 -13.95 -27.15 -8.38
C VAL A 589 -14.53 -25.89 -7.77
N ASN A 590 -15.82 -25.65 -8.00
CA ASN A 590 -16.53 -24.47 -7.55
C ASN A 590 -17.40 -24.82 -6.33
N TYR A 591 -17.45 -23.94 -5.34
CA TYR A 591 -18.38 -24.06 -4.22
C TYR A 591 -19.71 -23.41 -4.59
N ARG A 592 -19.67 -22.08 -4.79
CA ARG A 592 -20.81 -21.20 -4.99
C ARG A 592 -21.62 -21.43 -6.27
N ALA A 593 -22.81 -20.82 -6.30
CA ALA A 593 -23.61 -20.55 -7.50
C ALA A 593 -22.80 -19.84 -8.60
N SER A 594 -23.23 -19.95 -9.85
CA SER A 594 -22.63 -19.16 -10.94
C SER A 594 -23.18 -17.74 -10.96
N PHE A 595 -22.42 -16.81 -11.54
CA PHE A 595 -22.85 -15.42 -11.73
C PHE A 595 -24.04 -15.31 -12.69
N ASP A 596 -24.12 -16.22 -13.66
CA ASP A 596 -25.29 -16.36 -14.53
C ASP A 596 -26.53 -16.80 -13.72
N ASP A 597 -26.39 -17.78 -12.81
CA ASP A 597 -27.48 -18.20 -11.92
C ASP A 597 -27.90 -17.07 -10.97
N GLU A 598 -26.95 -16.32 -10.39
CA GLU A 598 -27.24 -15.14 -9.58
C GLU A 598 -28.01 -14.09 -10.39
N GLY A 599 -27.54 -13.76 -11.59
CA GLY A 599 -28.21 -12.81 -12.48
C GLY A 599 -29.62 -13.24 -12.85
N ARG A 600 -29.82 -14.52 -13.18
CA ARG A 600 -31.15 -15.07 -13.51
C ARG A 600 -32.11 -15.01 -12.32
N LEU A 601 -31.68 -15.56 -11.19
CA LEU A 601 -32.53 -15.72 -10.00
C LEU A 601 -32.87 -14.38 -9.35
N LEU A 602 -31.90 -13.46 -9.25
CA LEU A 602 -32.15 -12.14 -8.68
C LEU A 602 -33.06 -11.31 -9.58
N THR A 603 -32.83 -11.32 -10.89
CA THR A 603 -33.70 -10.60 -11.83
C THR A 603 -35.12 -11.17 -11.82
N ASP A 604 -35.27 -12.49 -11.79
CA ASP A 604 -36.58 -13.16 -11.70
C ASP A 604 -37.31 -12.80 -10.40
N PHE A 605 -36.59 -12.82 -9.27
CA PHE A 605 -37.12 -12.43 -7.98
C PHE A 605 -37.57 -10.98 -7.95
N VAL A 606 -36.72 -10.06 -8.43
CA VAL A 606 -37.02 -8.62 -8.49
C VAL A 606 -38.22 -8.37 -9.40
N LEU A 607 -38.25 -8.98 -10.58
CA LEU A 607 -39.34 -8.84 -11.53
C LEU A 607 -40.67 -9.28 -10.94
N LYS A 608 -40.73 -10.46 -10.30
CA LYS A 608 -41.98 -11.02 -9.78
C LYS A 608 -42.47 -10.35 -8.50
N LYS A 609 -41.54 -9.93 -7.63
CA LYS A 609 -41.90 -9.36 -6.31
C LYS A 609 -42.15 -7.86 -6.36
N TYR A 610 -41.35 -7.11 -7.12
CA TYR A 610 -41.38 -5.65 -7.12
C TYR A 610 -41.99 -5.07 -8.41
N LEU A 611 -42.26 -5.91 -9.42
CA LEU A 611 -42.96 -5.56 -10.66
C LEU A 611 -42.43 -4.28 -11.38
N PRO A 612 -41.10 -4.05 -11.47
CA PRO A 612 -40.55 -2.91 -12.20
C PRO A 612 -40.88 -2.98 -13.69
N LYS A 613 -41.13 -1.83 -14.33
CA LYS A 613 -41.47 -1.77 -15.76
C LYS A 613 -40.23 -1.60 -16.64
N ASN A 614 -39.18 -0.98 -16.13
CA ASN A 614 -37.91 -0.77 -16.83
C ASN A 614 -36.71 -1.02 -15.91
N PHE A 615 -35.64 -1.55 -16.51
CA PHE A 615 -34.42 -1.93 -15.81
C PHE A 615 -33.23 -1.13 -16.34
N VAL A 616 -32.27 -0.85 -15.47
CA VAL A 616 -30.90 -0.53 -15.85
C VAL A 616 -29.96 -1.54 -15.18
N PHE A 617 -28.96 -2.01 -15.93
CA PHE A 617 -27.89 -2.86 -15.43
C PHE A 617 -26.56 -2.10 -15.48
N PHE A 618 -25.99 -1.83 -14.31
CA PHE A 618 -24.64 -1.29 -14.18
C PHE A 618 -23.65 -2.44 -14.00
N TYR A 619 -22.74 -2.64 -14.94
CA TYR A 619 -21.89 -3.85 -14.96
C TYR A 619 -20.43 -3.58 -15.30
N GLN A 620 -19.54 -4.41 -14.76
CA GLN A 620 -18.11 -4.38 -15.13
C GLN A 620 -17.92 -4.94 -16.54
N ASP A 621 -17.19 -4.22 -17.40
CA ASP A 621 -16.98 -4.59 -18.80
C ASP A 621 -15.90 -5.68 -18.97
N ASP A 622 -16.15 -6.83 -18.34
CA ASP A 622 -15.31 -8.02 -18.42
C ASP A 622 -16.11 -9.30 -18.14
N ALA A 623 -15.42 -10.43 -18.10
CA ALA A 623 -16.01 -11.75 -17.87
C ALA A 623 -16.74 -11.90 -16.51
N PHE A 624 -16.54 -10.98 -15.56
CA PHE A 624 -17.31 -10.94 -14.32
C PHE A 624 -18.69 -10.29 -14.55
N GLY A 625 -18.74 -9.04 -14.99
CA GLY A 625 -20.01 -8.32 -15.14
C GLY A 625 -20.87 -8.86 -16.28
N ILE A 626 -20.26 -9.24 -17.40
CA ILE A 626 -20.97 -9.79 -18.58
C ILE A 626 -21.69 -11.10 -18.23
N SER A 627 -21.11 -11.94 -17.37
CA SER A 627 -21.73 -13.22 -16.99
C SER A 627 -23.05 -13.00 -16.23
N ILE A 628 -23.11 -11.97 -15.39
CA ILE A 628 -24.30 -11.63 -14.61
C ILE A 628 -25.35 -10.99 -15.51
N LEU A 629 -24.90 -10.05 -16.35
CA LEU A 629 -25.74 -9.33 -17.31
C LEU A 629 -26.48 -10.30 -18.24
N ASN A 630 -25.79 -11.30 -18.77
CA ASN A 630 -26.40 -12.30 -19.65
C ASN A 630 -27.51 -13.09 -18.94
N GLY A 631 -27.28 -13.53 -17.70
CA GLY A 631 -28.30 -14.19 -16.90
C GLY A 631 -29.54 -13.32 -16.69
N ALA A 632 -29.35 -12.03 -16.39
CA ALA A 632 -30.43 -11.07 -16.24
C ALA A 632 -31.21 -10.84 -17.55
N LYS A 633 -30.51 -10.65 -18.67
CA LYS A 633 -31.10 -10.44 -20.00
C LYS A 633 -31.93 -11.64 -20.45
N ASP A 634 -31.41 -12.85 -20.24
CA ASP A 634 -32.14 -14.07 -20.58
C ASP A 634 -33.43 -14.21 -19.77
N THR A 635 -33.41 -13.83 -18.49
CA THR A 635 -34.62 -13.79 -17.67
C THR A 635 -35.64 -12.79 -18.21
N LEU A 636 -35.24 -11.53 -18.49
CA LEU A 636 -36.17 -10.54 -19.04
C LEU A 636 -36.77 -11.00 -20.38
N LYS A 637 -35.94 -11.59 -21.25
CA LYS A 637 -36.39 -12.14 -22.54
C LYS A 637 -37.39 -13.28 -22.37
N ARG A 638 -37.14 -14.21 -21.45
CA ARG A 638 -38.03 -15.35 -21.17
C ARG A 638 -39.39 -14.89 -20.64
N GLU A 639 -39.40 -13.84 -19.81
CA GLU A 639 -40.61 -13.27 -19.21
C GLU A 639 -41.31 -12.24 -20.12
N GLY A 640 -40.81 -12.00 -21.34
CA GLY A 640 -41.42 -11.07 -22.29
C GLY A 640 -41.31 -9.58 -21.90
N VAL A 641 -40.33 -9.23 -21.06
CA VAL A 641 -40.08 -7.85 -20.60
C VAL A 641 -39.09 -7.15 -21.52
N LEU A 642 -39.23 -5.83 -21.68
CA LEU A 642 -38.29 -5.03 -22.47
C LEU A 642 -36.85 -5.19 -21.96
N PRO A 643 -35.85 -5.24 -22.87
CA PRO A 643 -34.45 -5.26 -22.48
C PRO A 643 -34.10 -4.06 -21.59
N GLY A 644 -33.42 -4.32 -20.47
CA GLY A 644 -32.89 -3.26 -19.62
C GLY A 644 -31.79 -2.45 -20.31
N VAL A 645 -31.62 -1.20 -19.89
CA VAL A 645 -30.55 -0.34 -20.38
C VAL A 645 -29.22 -0.79 -19.79
N GLU A 646 -28.23 -0.99 -20.65
CA GLU A 646 -26.90 -1.48 -20.28
C GLU A 646 -25.93 -0.31 -20.06
N VAL A 647 -25.26 -0.29 -18.90
CA VAL A 647 -24.29 0.75 -18.53
C VAL A 647 -23.02 0.08 -18.00
N SER A 648 -21.95 0.14 -18.78
CA SER A 648 -20.70 -0.54 -18.45
C SER A 648 -19.71 0.37 -17.71
N TYR A 649 -18.75 -0.24 -17.02
CA TYR A 649 -17.56 0.44 -16.49
C TYR A 649 -16.32 -0.46 -16.54
N LEU A 650 -15.13 0.14 -16.56
CA LEU A 650 -13.86 -0.62 -16.56
C LEU A 650 -13.43 -0.97 -15.12
N ALA A 651 -12.88 -2.17 -14.93
CA ALA A 651 -12.33 -2.60 -13.66
C ALA A 651 -11.29 -1.60 -13.10
N ASN A 652 -11.20 -1.48 -11.77
CA ASN A 652 -10.31 -0.55 -11.07
C ASN A 652 -10.51 0.94 -11.38
N THR A 653 -11.68 1.32 -11.91
CA THR A 653 -12.07 2.72 -12.10
C THR A 653 -13.20 3.13 -11.15
N THR A 654 -13.32 4.43 -10.91
CA THR A 654 -14.36 5.04 -10.06
C THR A 654 -14.94 6.31 -10.68
N LEU A 655 -14.74 6.51 -11.99
CA LEU A 655 -15.23 7.68 -12.72
C LEU A 655 -16.57 7.34 -13.38
N PHE A 656 -17.68 7.51 -12.67
CA PHE A 656 -19.00 7.09 -13.14
C PHE A 656 -19.95 8.24 -13.45
N HIS A 657 -19.46 9.46 -13.63
CA HIS A 657 -20.33 10.60 -13.93
C HIS A 657 -21.20 10.37 -15.17
N GLU A 658 -20.60 9.95 -16.28
CA GLU A 658 -21.34 9.65 -17.52
C GLU A 658 -22.30 8.47 -17.35
N ALA A 659 -21.87 7.41 -16.66
CA ALA A 659 -22.72 6.27 -16.33
C ALA A 659 -23.92 6.70 -15.47
N ALA A 660 -23.71 7.54 -14.46
CA ALA A 660 -24.75 8.09 -13.60
C ALA A 660 -25.72 8.98 -14.38
N GLN A 661 -25.25 9.81 -15.30
CA GLN A 661 -26.13 10.59 -16.18
C GLN A 661 -26.97 9.69 -17.09
N LYS A 662 -26.36 8.65 -17.68
CA LYS A 662 -27.08 7.67 -18.51
C LYS A 662 -28.17 6.96 -17.71
N ILE A 663 -27.89 6.57 -16.47
CA ILE A 663 -28.86 5.95 -15.56
C ILE A 663 -29.99 6.93 -15.20
N LYS A 664 -29.66 8.19 -14.88
CA LYS A 664 -30.65 9.23 -14.57
C LYS A 664 -31.59 9.49 -15.75
N ASN A 665 -31.02 9.62 -16.95
CA ASN A 665 -31.78 9.84 -18.19
C ASN A 665 -32.69 8.64 -18.53
N ALA A 666 -32.26 7.42 -18.23
CA ALA A 666 -33.07 6.22 -18.43
C ALA A 666 -34.25 6.11 -17.44
N ASN A 667 -34.17 6.80 -16.28
CA ASN A 667 -35.15 6.79 -15.20
C ASN A 667 -35.73 5.39 -14.91
N PRO A 668 -34.89 4.39 -14.56
CA PRO A 668 -35.34 3.03 -14.33
C PRO A 668 -36.19 2.90 -13.05
N ASP A 669 -36.99 1.85 -12.96
CA ASP A 669 -37.68 1.39 -11.76
C ASP A 669 -36.77 0.48 -10.93
N ALA A 670 -35.95 -0.34 -11.60
CA ALA A 670 -34.98 -1.24 -10.98
C ALA A 670 -33.55 -1.05 -11.52
N ILE A 671 -32.58 -1.05 -10.61
CA ILE A 671 -31.15 -0.92 -10.93
C ILE A 671 -30.40 -2.16 -10.42
N GLY A 672 -29.84 -2.93 -11.34
CA GLY A 672 -28.98 -4.06 -11.05
C GLY A 672 -27.51 -3.64 -10.98
N PHE A 673 -26.88 -3.80 -9.81
CA PHE A 673 -25.46 -3.52 -9.58
C PHE A 673 -24.65 -4.80 -9.77
N PHE A 674 -24.21 -5.03 -11.01
CA PHE A 674 -23.38 -6.18 -11.43
C PHE A 674 -21.90 -5.79 -11.40
N ALA A 675 -21.49 -5.31 -10.23
CA ALA A 675 -20.24 -4.60 -10.01
C ALA A 675 -19.52 -5.10 -8.74
N THR A 676 -18.33 -4.57 -8.49
CA THR A 676 -17.66 -4.73 -7.20
C THR A 676 -18.26 -3.77 -6.16
N GLY A 677 -18.07 -4.05 -4.88
CA GLY A 677 -18.48 -3.17 -3.78
C GLY A 677 -18.05 -1.70 -3.93
N PRO A 678 -16.74 -1.41 -4.16
CA PRO A 678 -16.27 -0.04 -4.39
C PRO A 678 -16.94 0.66 -5.58
N ALA A 679 -17.16 -0.07 -6.68
CA ALA A 679 -17.80 0.50 -7.85
C ALA A 679 -19.29 0.80 -7.57
N THR A 680 -19.98 -0.09 -6.85
CA THR A 680 -21.35 0.10 -6.39
C THR A 680 -21.46 1.33 -5.48
N LEU A 681 -20.60 1.45 -4.48
CA LEU A 681 -20.54 2.59 -3.58
C LEU A 681 -20.34 3.92 -4.30
N GLN A 682 -19.42 3.94 -5.25
CA GLN A 682 -19.15 5.16 -6.00
C GLN A 682 -20.33 5.52 -6.89
N LEU A 683 -20.96 4.56 -7.55
CA LEU A 683 -22.13 4.83 -8.36
C LEU A 683 -23.31 5.34 -7.50
N ILE A 684 -23.53 4.78 -6.31
CA ILE A 684 -24.53 5.27 -5.36
C ILE A 684 -24.28 6.74 -5.03
N ARG A 685 -23.02 7.14 -4.83
CA ARG A 685 -22.65 8.54 -4.58
C ARG A 685 -22.92 9.44 -5.77
N ASP A 686 -22.61 9.00 -6.99
CA ASP A 686 -22.79 9.78 -8.21
C ASP A 686 -24.28 9.93 -8.59
N LEU A 687 -25.09 8.91 -8.30
CA LEU A 687 -26.54 8.95 -8.48
C LEU A 687 -27.22 9.84 -7.43
N GLY A 688 -26.80 9.75 -6.17
CA GLY A 688 -27.39 10.46 -5.04
C GLY A 688 -28.58 9.72 -4.44
N VAL A 689 -28.76 9.86 -3.12
CA VAL A 689 -29.79 9.12 -2.36
C VAL A 689 -31.20 9.49 -2.80
N GLU A 690 -31.46 10.76 -3.11
CA GLU A 690 -32.78 11.24 -3.55
C GLU A 690 -33.26 10.53 -4.82
N PHE A 691 -32.36 10.34 -5.79
CA PHE A 691 -32.67 9.61 -7.02
C PHE A 691 -32.96 8.13 -6.75
N LEU A 692 -32.23 7.53 -5.79
CA LEU A 692 -32.28 6.11 -5.48
C LEU A 692 -33.44 5.71 -4.56
N ALA A 693 -33.97 6.63 -3.75
CA ALA A 693 -34.93 6.35 -2.69
C ALA A 693 -36.21 5.64 -3.19
N ASN A 694 -36.62 5.88 -4.43
CA ASN A 694 -37.83 5.29 -5.03
C ASN A 694 -37.51 4.17 -6.04
N LYS A 695 -36.29 3.63 -6.05
CA LYS A 695 -35.84 2.62 -7.00
C LYS A 695 -35.62 1.28 -6.31
N THR A 696 -35.91 0.20 -7.02
CA THR A 696 -35.56 -1.15 -6.56
C THR A 696 -34.09 -1.42 -6.86
N LEU A 697 -33.25 -1.42 -5.81
CA LEU A 697 -31.82 -1.69 -5.94
C LEU A 697 -31.55 -3.16 -5.67
N TYR A 698 -30.76 -3.81 -6.51
CA TYR A 698 -30.32 -5.18 -6.25
C TYR A 698 -28.92 -5.46 -6.76
N SER A 699 -28.23 -6.41 -6.13
CA SER A 699 -26.85 -6.75 -6.44
C SER A 699 -26.54 -8.23 -6.22
N VAL A 700 -25.43 -8.66 -6.81
CA VAL A 700 -24.87 -10.00 -6.62
C VAL A 700 -24.01 -10.08 -5.36
N SER A 701 -23.60 -11.29 -4.99
CA SER A 701 -22.83 -11.58 -3.78
C SER A 701 -21.49 -10.86 -3.65
N SER A 702 -20.92 -10.29 -4.71
CA SER A 702 -19.65 -9.55 -4.67
C SER A 702 -19.71 -8.14 -4.06
N VAL A 703 -20.92 -7.66 -3.73
CA VAL A 703 -21.16 -6.29 -3.23
C VAL A 703 -21.26 -6.22 -1.70
N GLY A 704 -21.35 -7.37 -1.02
CA GLY A 704 -21.61 -7.48 0.43
C GLY A 704 -20.46 -7.08 1.38
N ASP A 705 -19.59 -6.15 1.00
CA ASP A 705 -18.52 -5.66 1.89
C ASP A 705 -19.05 -4.69 2.96
N GLU A 706 -18.36 -4.62 4.10
CA GLU A 706 -18.79 -3.82 5.26
C GLU A 706 -18.96 -2.33 4.90
N ALA A 707 -18.12 -1.77 4.02
CA ALA A 707 -18.22 -0.36 3.65
C ALA A 707 -19.49 -0.11 2.83
N THR A 708 -19.85 -1.03 1.92
CA THR A 708 -21.08 -0.95 1.14
C THR A 708 -22.31 -1.07 2.04
N LEU A 709 -22.36 -2.10 2.88
CA LEU A 709 -23.48 -2.32 3.81
C LEU A 709 -23.67 -1.14 4.78
N LYS A 710 -22.57 -0.57 5.29
CA LYS A 710 -22.60 0.61 6.17
C LYS A 710 -23.21 1.81 5.47
N VAL A 711 -22.80 2.12 4.23
CA VAL A 711 -23.34 3.27 3.49
C VAL A 711 -24.82 3.07 3.18
N LEU A 712 -25.24 1.88 2.78
CA LEU A 712 -26.66 1.58 2.54
C LEU A 712 -27.50 1.87 3.79
N LYS A 713 -27.06 1.35 4.95
CA LYS A 713 -27.72 1.59 6.24
C LYS A 713 -27.75 3.06 6.64
N GLU A 714 -26.61 3.75 6.61
CA GLU A 714 -26.50 5.16 7.02
C GLU A 714 -27.30 6.11 6.11
N ARG A 715 -27.54 5.72 4.86
CA ARG A 715 -28.30 6.50 3.88
C ARG A 715 -29.77 6.09 3.77
N GLY A 716 -30.22 5.11 4.57
CA GLY A 716 -31.59 4.61 4.50
C GLY A 716 -31.93 3.96 3.16
N LEU A 717 -30.94 3.39 2.47
CA LEU A 717 -31.13 2.69 1.21
C LEU A 717 -31.21 1.19 1.45
N THR A 718 -32.24 0.55 0.90
CA THR A 718 -32.38 -0.90 0.90
C THR A 718 -31.91 -1.45 -0.44
N MET A 719 -31.06 -2.49 -0.40
CA MET A 719 -30.60 -3.20 -1.59
C MET A 719 -30.79 -4.69 -1.42
N ILE A 720 -31.45 -5.32 -2.39
CA ILE A 720 -31.66 -6.76 -2.41
C ILE A 720 -30.36 -7.44 -2.86
N MET A 721 -29.79 -8.32 -2.06
CA MET A 721 -28.51 -8.95 -2.38
C MET A 721 -28.66 -10.46 -2.54
N GLY A 722 -28.08 -11.00 -3.61
CA GLY A 722 -27.81 -12.42 -3.71
C GLY A 722 -26.63 -12.80 -2.81
N GLN A 723 -26.75 -13.90 -2.09
CA GLN A 723 -25.74 -14.41 -1.17
C GLN A 723 -25.53 -15.88 -1.46
N VAL A 724 -24.27 -16.32 -1.45
CA VAL A 724 -23.89 -17.73 -1.70
C VAL A 724 -23.61 -18.50 -0.42
N VAL A 725 -23.95 -17.89 0.71
CA VAL A 725 -23.90 -18.46 2.04
C VAL A 725 -25.19 -18.09 2.79
N PRO A 726 -25.59 -18.87 3.80
CA PRO A 726 -26.66 -18.49 4.71
C PRO A 726 -26.37 -17.19 5.46
N ASN A 727 -27.39 -16.63 6.11
CA ASN A 727 -27.24 -15.43 6.93
C ASN A 727 -26.22 -15.70 8.06
N PRO A 728 -25.08 -14.99 8.11
CA PRO A 728 -24.04 -15.27 9.09
C PRO A 728 -24.49 -14.91 10.51
N LEU A 729 -25.44 -13.98 10.69
CA LEU A 729 -25.92 -13.51 11.98
C LEU A 729 -27.00 -14.42 12.57
N SER A 730 -27.98 -14.85 11.77
CA SER A 730 -29.19 -15.53 12.28
C SER A 730 -29.29 -17.01 11.94
N SER A 731 -28.60 -17.52 10.90
CA SER A 731 -28.81 -18.90 10.45
C SER A 731 -28.49 -19.93 11.54
N ASP A 732 -29.35 -20.93 11.68
CA ASP A 732 -29.24 -21.99 12.68
C ASP A 732 -28.39 -23.20 12.27
N LEU A 733 -27.90 -23.20 11.02
CA LEU A 733 -27.04 -24.26 10.49
C LEU A 733 -25.77 -24.40 11.33
N GLU A 734 -25.36 -25.66 11.56
CA GLU A 734 -24.24 -26.03 12.43
C GLU A 734 -22.94 -25.31 12.03
N ILE A 735 -22.58 -25.32 10.74
CA ILE A 735 -21.37 -24.63 10.26
C ILE A 735 -21.40 -23.12 10.53
N VAL A 736 -22.59 -22.49 10.53
CA VAL A 736 -22.73 -21.06 10.80
C VAL A 736 -22.64 -20.78 12.29
N LYS A 737 -23.17 -21.67 13.14
CA LYS A 737 -22.99 -21.61 14.60
C LYS A 737 -21.53 -21.74 15.00
N GLU A 738 -20.80 -22.69 14.40
CA GLU A 738 -19.36 -22.84 14.59
C GLU A 738 -18.60 -21.58 14.18
N TYR A 739 -18.85 -21.10 12.96
CA TYR A 739 -18.24 -19.86 12.46
C TYR A 739 -18.50 -18.67 13.39
N ARG A 740 -19.76 -18.46 13.83
CA ARG A 740 -20.13 -17.37 14.73
C ARG A 740 -19.41 -17.47 16.07
N HIS A 741 -19.31 -18.68 16.62
CA HIS A 741 -18.58 -18.90 17.85
C HIS A 741 -17.11 -18.51 17.68
N GLU A 742 -16.45 -19.06 16.66
CA GLU A 742 -15.03 -18.84 16.41
C GLU A 742 -14.71 -17.37 16.12
N ILE A 743 -15.47 -16.71 15.25
CA ILE A 743 -15.17 -15.34 14.83
C ILE A 743 -15.36 -14.33 15.98
N ARG A 744 -16.37 -14.54 16.84
CA ARG A 744 -16.63 -13.73 18.03
C ARG A 744 -15.55 -13.92 19.10
N THR A 745 -15.11 -15.15 19.33
CA THR A 745 -14.01 -15.45 20.27
C THR A 745 -12.71 -14.74 19.88
N HIS A 746 -12.49 -14.51 18.59
CA HIS A 746 -11.34 -13.75 18.07
C HIS A 746 -11.60 -12.24 17.91
N GLY A 747 -12.70 -11.71 18.48
CA GLY A 747 -13.01 -10.27 18.45
C GLY A 747 -13.32 -9.71 17.06
N GLN A 748 -13.64 -10.56 16.09
CA GLN A 748 -13.95 -10.17 14.72
C GLN A 748 -15.46 -10.18 14.48
N LYS A 749 -15.93 -9.35 13.54
CA LYS A 749 -17.35 -9.29 13.16
C LYS A 749 -17.69 -10.31 12.09
N GLU A 750 -18.90 -10.83 12.17
CA GLU A 750 -19.48 -11.70 11.15
C GLU A 750 -19.60 -10.98 9.80
N ASN A 751 -19.28 -11.71 8.75
CA ASN A 751 -19.31 -11.21 7.38
C ASN A 751 -19.55 -12.37 6.41
N VAL A 752 -20.32 -12.12 5.35
CA VAL A 752 -20.65 -13.13 4.32
C VAL A 752 -19.41 -13.73 3.64
N PHE A 753 -18.38 -12.92 3.44
CA PHE A 753 -17.13 -13.34 2.79
C PHE A 753 -16.27 -14.21 3.71
N SER A 754 -16.13 -13.84 4.99
CA SER A 754 -15.38 -14.68 5.93
C SER A 754 -16.13 -15.97 6.26
N LEU A 755 -17.47 -15.97 6.24
CA LEU A 755 -18.26 -17.20 6.33
C LEU A 755 -18.05 -18.12 5.11
N GLU A 756 -18.09 -17.58 3.88
CA GLU A 756 -17.83 -18.38 2.67
C GLU A 756 -16.45 -19.03 2.74
N ALA A 757 -15.43 -18.23 3.06
CA ALA A 757 -14.06 -18.69 3.28
C ALA A 757 -13.97 -19.79 4.36
N TYR A 758 -14.65 -19.60 5.49
CA TYR A 758 -14.67 -20.59 6.58
C TYR A 758 -15.32 -21.91 6.15
N ILE A 759 -16.45 -21.86 5.44
CA ILE A 759 -17.16 -23.04 4.90
C ILE A 759 -16.25 -23.82 3.96
N VAL A 760 -15.68 -23.17 2.94
CA VAL A 760 -14.89 -23.85 1.90
C VAL A 760 -13.56 -24.39 2.44
N THR A 761 -12.98 -23.71 3.42
CA THR A 761 -11.77 -24.19 4.12
C THR A 761 -12.10 -25.39 4.99
N SER A 762 -13.22 -25.33 5.73
CA SER A 762 -13.67 -26.44 6.57
C SER A 762 -13.97 -27.69 5.75
N LEU A 763 -14.64 -27.53 4.61
CA LEU A 763 -14.89 -28.63 3.69
C LEU A 763 -13.60 -29.21 3.14
N THR A 764 -12.64 -28.36 2.73
CA THR A 764 -11.35 -28.82 2.23
C THR A 764 -10.63 -29.69 3.26
N PHE A 765 -10.60 -29.25 4.52
CA PHE A 765 -9.91 -29.96 5.58
C PHE A 765 -10.59 -31.27 5.97
N GLU A 766 -11.93 -31.28 6.00
CA GLU A 766 -12.71 -32.50 6.22
C GLU A 766 -12.46 -33.52 5.10
N LEU A 767 -12.43 -33.10 3.84
CA LEU A 767 -12.14 -34.03 2.75
C LEU A 767 -10.70 -34.54 2.80
N MET A 768 -9.74 -33.67 3.10
CA MET A 768 -8.33 -34.03 3.26
C MET A 768 -8.12 -35.02 4.42
N SER A 769 -8.82 -34.88 5.55
CA SER A 769 -8.68 -35.80 6.69
C SER A 769 -9.19 -37.20 6.38
N THR A 770 -10.12 -37.35 5.43
CA THR A 770 -10.60 -38.68 5.00
C THR A 770 -9.65 -39.39 4.02
N ILE A 771 -8.55 -38.76 3.60
CA ILE A 771 -7.57 -39.35 2.67
C ILE A 771 -6.55 -40.19 3.44
N GLN A 772 -6.47 -41.47 3.11
CA GLN A 772 -5.41 -42.34 3.61
C GLN A 772 -4.12 -42.17 2.79
N GLY A 773 -2.99 -42.06 3.49
CA GLY A 773 -1.67 -41.83 2.89
C GLY A 773 -1.47 -40.38 2.39
N PRO A 774 -0.55 -40.15 1.42
CA PRO A 774 -0.26 -38.80 0.94
C PRO A 774 -1.48 -38.12 0.32
N ILE A 775 -1.73 -36.87 0.71
CA ILE A 775 -2.75 -36.00 0.11
C ILE A 775 -2.23 -35.54 -1.25
N THR A 776 -2.86 -36.03 -2.31
CA THR A 776 -2.51 -35.68 -3.70
C THR A 776 -3.70 -35.02 -4.39
N VAL A 777 -3.44 -34.30 -5.49
CA VAL A 777 -4.49 -33.69 -6.32
C VAL A 777 -5.55 -34.72 -6.73
N GLY A 778 -5.14 -35.91 -7.19
CA GLY A 778 -6.05 -36.95 -7.63
C GLY A 778 -6.97 -37.45 -6.52
N LYS A 779 -6.42 -37.77 -5.35
CA LYS A 779 -7.21 -38.26 -4.20
C LYS A 779 -8.18 -37.20 -3.67
N LEU A 780 -7.75 -35.94 -3.61
CA LEU A 780 -8.63 -34.87 -3.15
C LEU A 780 -9.76 -34.60 -4.16
N LEU A 781 -9.46 -34.61 -5.46
CA LEU A 781 -10.48 -34.50 -6.50
C LEU A 781 -11.49 -35.65 -6.40
N GLU A 782 -11.04 -36.90 -6.25
CA GLU A 782 -11.93 -38.06 -6.09
C GLU A 782 -12.90 -37.87 -4.91
N LYS A 783 -12.40 -37.41 -3.75
CA LYS A 783 -13.24 -37.11 -2.59
C LYS A 783 -14.29 -36.05 -2.91
N VAL A 784 -13.88 -34.93 -3.51
CA VAL A 784 -14.79 -33.82 -3.85
C VAL A 784 -15.83 -34.25 -4.90
N GLU A 785 -15.43 -35.00 -5.92
CA GLU A 785 -16.30 -35.44 -7.03
C GLU A 785 -17.27 -36.55 -6.60
N SER A 786 -16.96 -37.27 -5.51
CA SER A 786 -17.83 -38.30 -4.93
C SER A 786 -19.03 -37.76 -4.14
N LEU A 787 -19.05 -36.44 -3.83
CA LEU A 787 -20.07 -35.84 -2.98
C LEU A 787 -21.44 -35.83 -3.66
N LYS A 788 -22.38 -36.63 -3.12
CA LYS A 788 -23.77 -36.71 -3.60
C LYS A 788 -24.73 -36.47 -2.43
N LYS A 789 -25.53 -35.40 -2.51
CA LYS A 789 -26.43 -34.96 -1.42
C LYS A 789 -25.77 -35.00 -0.03
N TYR A 790 -24.48 -34.66 0.03
CA TYR A 790 -23.67 -34.72 1.22
C TYR A 790 -24.12 -33.65 2.22
N ASN A 791 -24.45 -34.05 3.44
CA ASN A 791 -24.79 -33.10 4.51
C ASN A 791 -23.51 -32.63 5.20
N PHE A 792 -23.01 -31.47 4.77
CA PHE A 792 -21.89 -30.79 5.39
C PHE A 792 -22.40 -29.81 6.45
N LYS A 793 -22.56 -30.29 7.69
CA LYS A 793 -22.93 -29.46 8.85
C LYS A 793 -24.16 -28.57 8.62
N GLY A 794 -25.20 -29.17 8.02
CA GLY A 794 -26.47 -28.53 7.67
C GLY A 794 -26.54 -28.01 6.23
N LEU A 795 -25.41 -27.89 5.52
CA LEU A 795 -25.41 -27.56 4.09
C LEU A 795 -25.51 -28.84 3.26
N THR A 796 -26.45 -28.87 2.30
CA THR A 796 -26.54 -29.98 1.35
C THR A 796 -25.67 -29.69 0.12
N LEU A 797 -24.56 -30.42 -0.01
CA LEU A 797 -23.61 -30.30 -1.12
C LEU A 797 -23.81 -31.44 -2.12
N ASN A 798 -23.78 -31.12 -3.41
CA ASN A 798 -23.93 -32.11 -4.46
C ASN A 798 -23.03 -31.76 -5.65
N PHE A 799 -21.99 -32.56 -5.89
CA PHE A 799 -21.10 -32.32 -7.02
C PHE A 799 -21.86 -32.51 -8.33
N ASN A 800 -21.87 -31.47 -9.15
CA ASN A 800 -22.44 -31.51 -10.48
C ASN A 800 -21.31 -31.61 -11.53
N PRO A 801 -21.16 -32.73 -12.25
CA PRO A 801 -20.07 -32.92 -13.21
C PRO A 801 -20.17 -31.99 -14.43
N LYS A 802 -21.35 -31.45 -14.75
CA LYS A 802 -21.54 -30.56 -15.91
C LYS A 802 -20.98 -29.17 -15.70
N ASN A 803 -20.93 -28.70 -14.45
CA ASN A 803 -20.47 -27.36 -14.12
C ASN A 803 -19.42 -27.33 -13.00
N ARG A 804 -19.05 -28.51 -12.50
CA ARG A 804 -18.06 -28.75 -11.45
C ARG A 804 -18.33 -27.91 -10.19
N SER A 805 -19.60 -27.76 -9.79
CA SER A 805 -20.00 -27.01 -8.58
C SER A 805 -20.66 -27.86 -7.50
N LEU A 806 -20.55 -27.44 -6.24
CA LEU A 806 -21.07 -28.17 -5.07
C LEU A 806 -22.38 -27.59 -4.50
N ALA A 807 -22.42 -26.29 -4.23
CA ALA A 807 -23.61 -25.64 -3.68
C ALA A 807 -24.54 -25.22 -4.81
N HIS A 808 -25.84 -25.49 -4.62
CA HIS A 808 -26.91 -25.14 -5.56
C HIS A 808 -27.98 -24.28 -4.88
N ASP A 809 -27.61 -23.62 -3.79
CA ASP A 809 -28.48 -22.75 -3.02
C ASP A 809 -27.96 -21.30 -3.18
N LEU A 810 -28.91 -20.38 -3.36
CA LEU A 810 -28.72 -18.94 -3.32
C LEU A 810 -29.64 -18.38 -2.23
N TRP A 811 -29.12 -17.52 -1.38
CA TRP A 811 -29.90 -16.84 -0.35
C TRP A 811 -30.14 -15.40 -0.79
N ILE A 812 -31.39 -14.96 -0.76
CA ILE A 812 -31.75 -13.59 -1.13
C ILE A 812 -31.95 -12.79 0.15
N ASP A 813 -31.04 -11.84 0.38
CA ASP A 813 -31.15 -10.82 1.41
C ASP A 813 -32.02 -9.68 0.89
N THR A 814 -33.21 -9.49 1.46
CA THR A 814 -34.08 -8.36 1.10
C THR A 814 -33.82 -7.10 1.92
N GLY A 815 -32.86 -7.12 2.83
CA GLY A 815 -32.61 -6.05 3.81
C GLY A 815 -33.54 -6.10 5.04
N GLU A 816 -34.46 -7.06 5.08
CA GLU A 816 -35.43 -7.28 6.16
C GLU A 816 -35.64 -8.78 6.39
N GLY A 817 -35.73 -9.20 7.66
CA GLY A 817 -36.08 -10.56 8.06
C GLY A 817 -35.06 -11.64 7.68
N ASP A 818 -35.53 -12.89 7.64
CA ASP A 818 -34.73 -14.04 7.24
C ASP A 818 -34.54 -14.11 5.72
N TRP A 819 -33.35 -14.54 5.31
CA TRP A 819 -33.01 -14.62 3.89
C TRP A 819 -33.78 -15.73 3.18
N ALA A 820 -34.40 -15.39 2.05
CA ALA A 820 -35.13 -16.35 1.26
C ALA A 820 -34.16 -17.31 0.54
N LYS A 821 -34.19 -18.58 0.91
CA LYS A 821 -33.42 -19.63 0.23
C LYS A 821 -34.07 -19.98 -1.11
N LYS A 822 -33.30 -19.89 -2.19
CA LYS A 822 -33.66 -20.30 -3.56
C LYS A 822 -32.72 -21.40 -4.01
N ARG A 823 -33.29 -22.46 -4.59
CA ARG A 823 -32.51 -23.54 -5.19
C ARG A 823 -32.32 -23.27 -6.68
N ILE A 824 -31.12 -23.53 -7.17
CA ILE A 824 -30.78 -23.46 -8.59
C ILE A 824 -31.24 -24.78 -9.20
N ASP A 825 -32.43 -24.76 -9.80
CA ASP A 825 -32.95 -25.92 -10.54
C ASP A 825 -32.23 -26.03 -11.88
N LYS A 826 -31.29 -26.96 -11.95
CA LYS A 826 -30.74 -27.45 -13.21
C LYS A 826 -31.04 -28.94 -13.30
N GLY A 827 -32.29 -29.23 -13.69
CA GLY A 827 -32.81 -30.52 -14.20
C GLY A 827 -32.19 -31.79 -13.64
#